data_AF-A0AA39GAS4-F1
#
_entry.id   AF-A0AA39GAS4-F1
#
_cell.length_a   1.000
_cell.length_b   1.000
_cell.length_c   1.000
_cell.angle_alpha   90.00
_cell.angle_beta   90.00
_cell.angle_gamma   90.00
#
_symmetry.space_group_name_H-M   'P 1'
#
loop_
_entity.id
_entity.type
_entity.pdbx_description
1 polymer ?
#
loop_
_entity_poly.entity_id
_entity_poly.type
_entity_poly.pdbx_seq_one_letter_code
_entity_poly.pdbx_strand_id
1 'polypeptide(L)'
;MLGLTALVIAKDGPCNGFSELCGRRYSNITFAASHNAAFVGKLPQHNQYEYPEAGMAMGIRYFTTQVHIEDGEIRQCHSDCALLNVGLFSEIVVSITSWLKDHPREVVTLLVTNGDDNILIEEFAPIFEAAGAVELAFVPGRRLAMANWPTLGDLIKANHRLIVFMDYNADPSKVPYILPQFDYYVETPFSPTKDNFFNCDIDRPEGGSSDNRMVFANHNLNLDILGLLLPAREAASETNSISNIKQQTDMCVADHGRNPSVVMGRRLLSDAPWSELNALERVDVRLHVSMEEVDQIKSLDLSGALAAYTTKPNMSECAHINLVRLLRIRADKLLRTGINSNLLMGRLLQVAIAAYLTISTASASASSLPALRIQPLGDSVTKGSLSSHNNGYRGYLRDMLKEQSDNAIDMIGSLRNGAMDDNDHEGHSGHFLAEINEFYKLSVRARPNVVLLHAGTNNMDKEIDLEESPDLIEAIIDGVHDEAPDAAILVMPVIWANDTRMQNNTDHFNKALEGIIQRKRGDDTHILSVPTNLTVADLADVKHPNDRGYKKMAEAWLAAIREAHGNGWLEDPVSVDAKKLVHMGLGTHSAEADDAPDSPPPGRTEDEEDDGNDNDSGQSDDRDDQNNGENNRDSSASRTSARMRMSNIVSCLLAALVWEAMQ
;
A
#
# COMPACT_ATOMS: atom_id res chain seq x y z
N MET A 1 33.44 38.24 -16.38
CA MET A 1 32.22 38.64 -15.63
C MET A 1 31.03 38.55 -16.56
N LEU A 2 29.87 38.26 -15.97
CA LEU A 2 28.52 38.07 -16.56
C LEU A 2 28.22 36.62 -16.98
N GLY A 3 27.95 35.78 -15.97
CA GLY A 3 27.09 34.62 -16.15
C GLY A 3 25.63 35.09 -16.20
N LEU A 4 24.90 34.65 -17.22
CA LEU A 4 23.44 34.75 -17.25
C LEU A 4 22.87 33.70 -16.29
N THR A 5 22.45 34.11 -15.11
CA THR A 5 21.44 33.38 -14.34
C THR A 5 20.09 33.68 -14.99
N ALA A 6 19.55 32.69 -15.71
CA ALA A 6 18.14 32.69 -16.06
C ALA A 6 17.34 32.53 -14.76
N LEU A 7 16.78 33.64 -14.26
CA LEU A 7 15.79 33.61 -13.20
C LEU A 7 14.51 33.02 -13.81
N VAL A 8 14.32 31.72 -13.67
CA VAL A 8 13.01 31.11 -13.89
C VAL A 8 12.13 31.60 -12.75
N ILE A 9 11.37 32.67 -13.01
CA ILE A 9 10.27 33.06 -12.13
C ILE A 9 9.22 31.96 -12.33
N ALA A 10 9.23 30.95 -11.45
CA ALA A 10 8.11 30.02 -11.36
C ALA A 10 6.89 30.86 -11.01
N LYS A 11 5.87 30.83 -11.87
CA LYS A 11 4.56 31.39 -11.55
C LYS A 11 4.01 30.52 -10.41
N ASP A 12 3.89 31.07 -9.20
CA ASP A 12 3.37 30.34 -8.04
C ASP A 12 2.06 29.64 -8.44
N GLY A 13 2.02 28.31 -8.36
CA GLY A 13 0.83 27.53 -8.67
C GLY A 13 -0.35 27.89 -7.74
N PRO A 14 -1.55 27.38 -8.00
CA PRO A 14 -2.66 27.57 -7.06
C PRO A 14 -2.34 26.99 -5.66
N CYS A 15 -3.12 27.37 -4.64
CA CYS A 15 -3.04 26.79 -3.29
C CYS A 15 -4.29 25.94 -3.08
N ASN A 16 -4.13 24.67 -2.71
CA ASN A 16 -5.24 23.72 -2.71
C ASN A 16 -6.02 23.69 -4.03
N GLY A 17 -5.32 23.73 -5.18
CA GLY A 17 -5.96 23.79 -6.50
C GLY A 17 -6.59 25.13 -6.92
N PHE A 18 -6.70 26.12 -6.02
CA PHE A 18 -7.30 27.44 -6.33
C PHE A 18 -6.37 28.63 -6.04
N SER A 19 -6.25 29.57 -6.99
CA SER A 19 -5.36 30.73 -6.82
C SER A 19 -5.90 31.73 -5.79
N GLU A 20 -7.22 31.85 -5.70
CA GLU A 20 -7.92 32.71 -4.74
C GLU A 20 -7.69 32.30 -3.28
N LEU A 21 -7.35 31.04 -3.01
CA LEU A 21 -7.10 30.55 -1.67
C LEU A 21 -5.72 30.94 -1.13
N CYS A 22 -4.76 31.24 -2.00
CA CYS A 22 -3.40 31.59 -1.57
C CYS A 22 -3.36 32.83 -0.67
N GLY A 23 -4.20 33.84 -0.92
CA GLY A 23 -4.28 35.05 -0.11
C GLY A 23 -5.28 34.95 1.05
N ARG A 24 -5.95 33.82 1.21
CA ARG A 24 -7.03 33.62 2.20
C ARG A 24 -6.46 32.96 3.45
N ARG A 25 -6.83 33.49 4.63
CA ARG A 25 -6.47 32.90 5.92
C ARG A 25 -7.07 31.51 6.06
N TYR A 26 -6.33 30.57 6.64
CA TYR A 26 -6.83 29.22 6.93
C TYR A 26 -8.19 29.26 7.65
N SER A 27 -8.32 30.13 8.66
CA SER A 27 -9.55 30.28 9.45
C SER A 27 -10.71 30.99 8.72
N ASN A 28 -10.51 31.38 7.46
CA ASN A 28 -11.52 32.03 6.63
C ASN A 28 -11.78 31.23 5.34
N ILE A 29 -11.58 29.91 5.41
CA ILE A 29 -11.87 28.94 4.35
C ILE A 29 -12.93 27.98 4.87
N THR A 30 -13.85 27.59 4.00
CA THR A 30 -14.78 26.48 4.23
C THR A 30 -14.19 25.24 3.56
N PHE A 31 -13.81 24.24 4.37
CA PHE A 31 -13.29 22.96 3.90
C PHE A 31 -14.41 21.92 3.83
N ALA A 32 -14.44 21.16 2.73
CA ALA A 32 -15.13 19.88 2.75
C ALA A 32 -14.32 18.88 3.59
N ALA A 33 -14.98 18.18 4.51
CA ALA A 33 -14.35 17.22 5.40
C ALA A 33 -14.83 15.78 5.16
N SER A 34 -13.91 14.83 5.28
CA SER A 34 -14.19 13.39 5.25
C SER A 34 -14.30 12.81 6.66
N HIS A 35 -15.48 12.35 7.03
CA HIS A 35 -15.77 11.71 8.33
C HIS A 35 -15.08 10.34 8.44
N ASN A 36 -14.23 10.12 9.44
CA ASN A 36 -13.54 8.85 9.71
C ASN A 36 -12.90 8.28 8.44
N ALA A 37 -11.95 9.05 7.89
CA ALA A 37 -11.53 8.94 6.51
C ALA A 37 -10.91 7.59 6.13
N ALA A 38 -10.29 6.88 7.08
CA ALA A 38 -9.71 5.56 6.85
C ALA A 38 -10.75 4.42 6.94
N PHE A 39 -12.01 4.69 7.30
CA PHE A 39 -12.98 3.66 7.68
C PHE A 39 -13.69 3.17 6.42
N VAL A 40 -12.91 2.47 5.59
CA VAL A 40 -13.27 2.13 4.21
C VAL A 40 -13.89 0.74 4.13
N GLY A 41 -15.10 0.67 3.59
CA GLY A 41 -15.75 -0.61 3.34
C GLY A 41 -17.23 -0.48 3.01
N LYS A 42 -17.92 -1.62 2.89
CA LYS A 42 -19.35 -1.68 2.48
C LYS A 42 -20.32 -2.00 3.60
N LEU A 43 -19.83 -2.36 4.79
CA LEU A 43 -20.68 -2.66 5.95
C LEU A 43 -21.25 -1.38 6.60
N PRO A 44 -22.37 -1.45 7.34
CA PRO A 44 -23.04 -0.27 7.92
C PRO A 44 -22.14 0.64 8.76
N GLN A 45 -21.17 0.06 9.47
CA GLN A 45 -20.22 0.77 10.33
C GLN A 45 -19.04 1.44 9.59
N HIS A 46 -18.92 1.28 8.26
CA HIS A 46 -17.90 2.00 7.49
C HIS A 46 -18.40 3.38 7.03
N ASN A 47 -17.52 4.36 7.06
CA ASN A 47 -17.83 5.75 6.71
C ASN A 47 -17.52 6.08 5.25
N GLN A 48 -16.51 5.42 4.66
CA GLN A 48 -16.01 5.72 3.32
C GLN A 48 -16.00 4.49 2.40
N TYR A 49 -15.90 4.73 1.08
CA TYR A 49 -15.71 3.68 0.07
C TYR A 49 -14.27 3.59 -0.45
N GLU A 50 -13.48 4.63 -0.24
CA GLU A 50 -12.09 4.76 -0.70
C GLU A 50 -11.25 5.44 0.38
N TYR A 51 -9.95 5.15 0.38
CA TYR A 51 -8.98 5.64 1.35
C TYR A 51 -8.69 7.15 1.15
N PRO A 52 -8.13 7.86 2.15
CA PRO A 52 -8.02 9.33 2.14
C PRO A 52 -7.36 9.96 0.92
N GLU A 53 -6.43 9.29 0.24
CA GLU A 53 -5.75 9.77 -0.98
C GLU A 53 -6.73 10.07 -2.10
N ALA A 54 -7.76 9.24 -2.26
CA ALA A 54 -8.81 9.49 -3.24
C ALA A 54 -9.57 10.79 -2.89
N GLY A 55 -9.81 11.02 -1.60
CA GLY A 55 -10.37 12.29 -1.10
C GLY A 55 -9.46 13.48 -1.41
N MET A 56 -8.15 13.35 -1.16
CA MET A 56 -7.17 14.39 -1.46
C MET A 56 -7.11 14.72 -2.97
N ALA A 57 -7.11 13.70 -3.83
CA ALA A 57 -7.16 13.88 -5.28
C ALA A 57 -8.42 14.62 -5.77
N MET A 58 -9.53 14.50 -5.04
CA MET A 58 -10.81 15.16 -5.38
C MET A 58 -10.98 16.57 -4.78
N GLY A 59 -10.05 17.01 -3.93
CA GLY A 59 -10.10 18.35 -3.31
C GLY A 59 -10.44 18.36 -1.82
N ILE A 60 -10.63 17.21 -1.16
CA ILE A 60 -10.81 17.18 0.30
C ILE A 60 -9.50 17.55 0.99
N ARG A 61 -9.56 18.52 1.90
CA ARG A 61 -8.39 19.02 2.65
C ARG A 61 -8.57 18.95 4.16
N TYR A 62 -9.63 18.32 4.62
CA TYR A 62 -9.91 18.11 6.03
C TYR A 62 -10.36 16.66 6.25
N PHE A 63 -9.65 15.93 7.11
CA PHE A 63 -9.90 14.53 7.39
C PHE A 63 -10.09 14.35 8.89
N THR A 64 -11.06 13.54 9.28
CA THR A 64 -11.21 13.12 10.69
C THR A 64 -10.89 11.64 10.82
N THR A 65 -10.41 11.23 11.99
CA THR A 65 -10.27 9.83 12.37
C THR A 65 -10.53 9.66 13.86
N GLN A 66 -11.08 8.52 14.25
CA GLN A 66 -11.33 8.15 15.65
C GLN A 66 -10.31 7.10 16.07
N VAL A 67 -9.76 7.26 17.27
CA VAL A 67 -8.69 6.40 17.79
C VAL A 67 -9.05 5.74 19.11
N HIS A 68 -8.54 4.53 19.29
CA HIS A 68 -8.64 3.72 20.50
C HIS A 68 -7.34 2.94 20.71
N ILE A 69 -7.10 2.45 21.92
CA ILE A 69 -6.02 1.53 22.25
C ILE A 69 -6.53 0.10 22.11
N GLU A 70 -5.91 -0.68 21.23
CA GLU A 70 -6.09 -2.13 21.19
C GLU A 70 -4.72 -2.80 21.07
N ASP A 71 -4.48 -3.77 21.96
CA ASP A 71 -3.21 -4.48 22.11
C ASP A 71 -1.99 -3.56 22.34
N GLY A 72 -2.19 -2.45 23.05
CA GLY A 72 -1.13 -1.49 23.39
C GLY A 72 -0.75 -0.54 22.25
N GLU A 73 -1.48 -0.55 21.13
CA GLU A 73 -1.24 0.28 19.96
C GLU A 73 -2.41 1.25 19.73
N ILE A 74 -2.12 2.46 19.23
CA ILE A 74 -3.16 3.41 18.82
C ILE A 74 -3.72 2.97 17.46
N ARG A 75 -4.99 2.58 17.45
CA ARG A 75 -5.72 2.02 16.30
C ARG A 75 -6.84 2.96 15.88
N GLN A 76 -7.24 2.84 14.62
CA GLN A 76 -8.37 3.56 14.05
C GLN A 76 -9.62 2.69 14.19
N CYS A 77 -10.50 3.05 15.14
CA CYS A 77 -11.67 2.24 15.46
C CYS A 77 -12.97 3.05 15.46
N HIS A 78 -14.08 2.42 15.07
CA HIS A 78 -15.41 3.05 15.07
C HIS A 78 -16.13 2.77 16.38
N SER A 79 -16.14 3.74 17.28
CA SER A 79 -16.71 3.66 18.63
C SER A 79 -16.03 2.64 19.56
N ASP A 80 -15.62 1.48 19.05
CA ASP A 80 -14.89 0.41 19.73
C ASP A 80 -14.20 -0.46 18.66
N CYS A 81 -13.02 -1.01 18.96
CA CYS A 81 -12.25 -1.81 18.00
C CYS A 81 -12.92 -3.13 17.64
N ALA A 82 -13.77 -3.70 18.51
CA ALA A 82 -14.57 -4.88 18.20
C ALA A 82 -15.68 -4.59 17.18
N LEU A 83 -16.15 -3.34 17.08
CA LEU A 83 -17.15 -2.94 16.08
C LEU A 83 -16.52 -2.77 14.70
N LEU A 84 -15.41 -2.03 14.65
CA LEU A 84 -14.57 -1.88 13.48
C LEU A 84 -13.19 -1.40 13.88
N ASN A 85 -12.16 -2.15 13.52
CA ASN A 85 -10.76 -1.72 13.53
C ASN A 85 -10.24 -1.72 12.10
N VAL A 86 -9.80 -0.57 11.60
CA VAL A 86 -9.29 -0.40 10.22
C VAL A 86 -7.77 -0.31 10.13
N GLY A 87 -7.05 -0.51 11.24
CA GLY A 87 -5.59 -0.55 11.28
C GLY A 87 -5.00 0.45 12.27
N LEU A 88 -3.68 0.63 12.17
CA LEU A 88 -2.94 1.55 13.04
C LEU A 88 -3.26 3.01 12.70
N PHE A 89 -3.19 3.88 13.69
CA PHE A 89 -3.26 5.33 13.48
C PHE A 89 -2.09 5.85 12.64
N SER A 90 -0.93 5.20 12.69
CA SER A 90 0.22 5.54 11.85
C SER A 90 -0.09 5.50 10.34
N GLU A 91 -1.01 4.62 9.89
CA GLU A 91 -1.34 4.46 8.47
C GLU A 91 -1.92 5.75 7.86
N ILE A 92 -2.85 6.44 8.55
CA ILE A 92 -3.42 7.70 8.03
C ILE A 92 -2.42 8.86 8.11
N VAL A 93 -1.53 8.86 9.11
CA VAL A 93 -0.48 9.89 9.23
C VAL A 93 0.54 9.74 8.10
N VAL A 94 0.96 8.51 7.78
CA VAL A 94 1.87 8.21 6.65
C VAL A 94 1.21 8.56 5.31
N SER A 95 -0.06 8.19 5.13
CA SER A 95 -0.85 8.51 3.94
C SER A 95 -0.85 10.02 3.64
N ILE A 96 -1.29 10.84 4.60
CA ILE A 96 -1.37 12.30 4.43
C ILE A 96 0.03 12.90 4.24
N THR A 97 1.02 12.44 5.01
CA THR A 97 2.38 12.98 4.96
C THR A 97 3.05 12.71 3.62
N SER A 98 2.90 11.49 3.10
CA SER A 98 3.47 11.10 1.80
C SER A 98 2.80 11.88 0.67
N TRP A 99 1.47 11.99 0.69
CA TRP A 99 0.74 12.76 -0.31
C TRP A 99 1.16 14.25 -0.30
N LEU A 100 1.31 14.86 0.89
CA LEU A 100 1.79 16.23 0.99
C LEU A 100 3.23 16.39 0.47
N LYS A 101 4.12 15.40 0.61
CA LYS A 101 5.48 15.48 0.03
C LYS A 101 5.44 15.59 -1.50
N ASP A 102 4.53 14.87 -2.13
CA ASP A 102 4.36 14.87 -3.60
C ASP A 102 3.52 16.05 -4.11
N HIS A 103 2.77 16.70 -3.22
CA HIS A 103 1.88 17.82 -3.56
C HIS A 103 2.27 19.09 -2.79
N PRO A 104 3.35 19.80 -3.20
CA PRO A 104 3.96 20.89 -2.43
C PRO A 104 3.08 22.14 -2.31
N ARG A 105 1.98 22.22 -3.06
CA ARG A 105 1.04 23.36 -3.07
C ARG A 105 -0.23 23.12 -2.27
N GLU A 106 -0.25 22.03 -1.51
CA GLU A 106 -1.42 21.57 -0.79
C GLU A 106 -1.21 21.73 0.72
N VAL A 107 -2.28 22.08 1.43
CA VAL A 107 -2.38 22.16 2.89
C VAL A 107 -3.55 21.28 3.32
N VAL A 108 -3.27 20.29 4.17
CA VAL A 108 -4.23 19.30 4.66
C VAL A 108 -4.37 19.40 6.17
N THR A 109 -5.59 19.16 6.66
CA THR A 109 -5.91 19.11 8.08
C THR A 109 -6.32 17.70 8.50
N LEU A 110 -5.76 17.23 9.62
CA LEU A 110 -6.17 16.00 10.29
C LEU A 110 -6.76 16.35 11.66
N LEU A 111 -7.99 15.92 11.93
CA LEU A 111 -8.61 15.96 13.25
C LEU A 111 -8.63 14.55 13.84
N VAL A 112 -8.02 14.39 15.01
CA VAL A 112 -8.00 13.15 15.79
C VAL A 112 -9.06 13.22 16.88
N THR A 113 -10.03 12.30 16.83
CA THR A 113 -11.05 12.10 17.86
C THR A 113 -10.51 11.11 18.89
N ASN A 114 -10.15 11.62 20.06
CA ASN A 114 -9.47 10.94 21.18
C ASN A 114 -10.34 10.91 22.47
N GLY A 115 -11.65 11.17 22.34
CA GLY A 115 -12.54 11.33 23.49
C GLY A 115 -12.82 10.06 24.30
N ASP A 116 -12.79 8.88 23.68
CA ASP A 116 -13.25 7.65 24.33
C ASP A 116 -12.19 7.04 25.26
N ASP A 117 -10.96 6.90 24.76
CA ASP A 117 -9.86 6.28 25.51
C ASP A 117 -8.96 7.31 26.20
N ASN A 118 -9.11 8.60 25.87
CA ASN A 118 -8.37 9.72 26.45
C ASN A 118 -6.85 9.49 26.47
N ILE A 119 -6.32 9.00 25.34
CA ILE A 119 -4.92 8.61 25.16
C ILE A 119 -4.02 9.83 25.40
N LEU A 120 -2.88 9.64 26.07
CA LEU A 120 -1.95 10.73 26.35
C LEU A 120 -1.36 11.27 25.05
N ILE A 121 -1.31 12.59 24.89
CA ILE A 121 -0.82 13.23 23.66
C ILE A 121 0.62 12.80 23.31
N GLU A 122 1.44 12.51 24.32
CA GLU A 122 2.82 12.04 24.14
C GLU A 122 2.90 10.70 23.39
N GLU A 123 1.87 9.87 23.46
CA GLU A 123 1.82 8.58 22.74
C GLU A 123 1.64 8.78 21.23
N PHE A 124 1.10 9.92 20.80
CA PHE A 124 0.98 10.27 19.38
C PHE A 124 2.28 10.81 18.79
N ALA A 125 3.15 11.43 19.60
CA ALA A 125 4.34 12.09 19.08
C ALA A 125 5.29 11.17 18.29
N PRO A 126 5.64 9.96 18.78
CA PRO A 126 6.47 9.02 18.01
C PRO A 126 5.87 8.63 16.65
N ILE A 127 4.54 8.62 16.53
CA ILE A 127 3.85 8.28 15.28
C ILE A 127 4.03 9.37 14.23
N PHE A 128 3.86 10.64 14.63
CA PHE A 128 4.09 11.79 13.73
C PHE A 128 5.58 11.95 13.38
N GLU A 129 6.48 11.69 14.33
CA GLU A 129 7.92 11.70 14.10
C GLU A 129 8.34 10.62 13.10
N ALA A 130 7.89 9.38 13.29
CA ALA A 130 8.21 8.25 12.41
C ALA A 130 7.69 8.44 10.98
N ALA A 131 6.52 9.07 10.82
CA ALA A 131 5.98 9.39 9.50
C ALA A 131 6.75 10.54 8.79
N GLY A 132 7.59 11.29 9.51
CA GLY A 132 8.19 12.54 9.04
C GLY A 132 7.16 13.66 8.89
N ALA A 133 6.05 13.59 9.62
CA ALA A 133 4.95 14.54 9.57
C ALA A 133 5.27 15.86 10.28
N VAL A 134 6.16 15.80 11.28
CA VAL A 134 6.55 16.96 12.11
C VAL A 134 7.15 18.10 11.27
N GLU A 135 7.91 17.78 10.22
CA GLU A 135 8.50 18.79 9.33
C GLU A 135 7.47 19.57 8.51
N LEU A 136 6.30 18.97 8.29
CA LEU A 136 5.18 19.60 7.60
C LEU A 136 4.19 20.26 8.55
N ALA A 137 4.28 19.98 9.85
CA ALA A 137 3.23 20.33 10.79
C ALA A 137 3.27 21.81 11.20
N PHE A 138 2.11 22.44 11.27
CA PHE A 138 1.99 23.84 11.66
C PHE A 138 2.05 24.01 13.18
N VAL A 139 2.97 24.87 13.65
CA VAL A 139 3.11 25.25 15.07
C VAL A 139 2.91 26.76 15.21
N PRO A 140 1.83 27.24 15.87
CA PRO A 140 1.52 28.66 15.95
C PRO A 140 2.31 29.44 17.02
N GLY A 141 3.09 28.76 17.87
CA GLY A 141 3.87 29.33 18.99
C GLY A 141 3.03 29.92 20.15
N ARG A 142 1.76 30.23 19.91
CA ARG A 142 0.75 30.65 20.88
C ARG A 142 -0.65 30.37 20.31
N ARG A 143 -1.67 30.39 21.16
CA ARG A 143 -3.06 30.32 20.68
C ARG A 143 -3.38 31.50 19.75
N LEU A 144 -3.90 31.19 18.56
CA LEU A 144 -4.28 32.19 17.57
C LEU A 144 -5.76 32.56 17.65
N ALA A 145 -6.03 33.86 17.61
CA ALA A 145 -7.34 34.36 17.22
C ALA A 145 -7.56 34.12 15.71
N MET A 146 -8.82 34.04 15.27
CA MET A 146 -9.15 33.83 13.85
C MET A 146 -8.47 34.85 12.93
N ALA A 147 -8.44 36.13 13.31
CA ALA A 147 -7.80 37.16 12.50
C ALA A 147 -6.27 36.98 12.33
N ASN A 148 -5.64 36.14 13.15
CA ASN A 148 -4.19 35.92 13.21
C ASN A 148 -3.74 34.62 12.56
N TRP A 149 -4.66 33.80 12.02
CA TRP A 149 -4.28 32.62 11.25
C TRP A 149 -3.53 33.02 9.97
N PRO A 150 -2.44 32.32 9.61
CA PRO A 150 -1.73 32.57 8.36
C PRO A 150 -2.61 32.30 7.13
N THR A 151 -2.22 32.86 5.98
CA THR A 151 -2.82 32.49 4.70
C THR A 151 -2.33 31.12 4.24
N LEU A 152 -3.07 30.44 3.33
CA LEU A 152 -2.56 29.19 2.75
C LEU A 152 -1.23 29.41 2.02
N GLY A 153 -1.07 30.57 1.35
CA GLY A 153 0.19 30.93 0.71
C GLY A 153 1.35 31.03 1.70
N ASP A 154 1.12 31.62 2.88
CA ASP A 154 2.13 31.70 3.95
C ASP A 154 2.47 30.32 4.51
N LEU A 155 1.47 29.46 4.73
CA LEU A 155 1.66 28.08 5.20
C LEU A 155 2.49 27.26 4.22
N ILE A 156 2.14 27.30 2.93
CA ILE A 156 2.86 26.60 1.87
C ILE A 156 4.30 27.10 1.77
N LYS A 157 4.50 28.42 1.80
CA LYS A 157 5.84 29.04 1.72
C LYS A 157 6.73 28.66 2.91
N ALA A 158 6.14 28.48 4.08
CA ALA A 158 6.84 28.02 5.28
C ALA A 158 6.97 26.48 5.37
N ASN A 159 6.44 25.74 4.39
CA ASN A 159 6.30 24.28 4.41
C ASN A 159 5.48 23.74 5.60
N HIS A 160 4.65 24.58 6.23
CA HIS A 160 3.73 24.19 7.29
C HIS A 160 2.38 23.76 6.70
N ARG A 161 2.37 22.59 6.06
CA ARG A 161 1.29 22.12 5.18
C ARG A 161 0.40 21.04 5.80
N LEU A 162 0.71 20.60 7.01
CA LEU A 162 -0.13 19.72 7.82
C LEU A 162 -0.63 20.49 9.05
N ILE A 163 -1.94 20.61 9.23
CA ILE A 163 -2.54 21.15 10.46
C ILE A 163 -3.18 20.00 11.21
N VAL A 164 -2.84 19.81 12.48
CA VAL A 164 -3.38 18.71 13.29
C VAL A 164 -4.17 19.27 14.44
N PHE A 165 -5.41 18.82 14.58
CA PHE A 165 -6.25 19.07 15.74
C PHE A 165 -6.55 17.76 16.48
N MET A 166 -6.82 17.88 17.77
CA MET A 166 -7.32 16.79 18.59
C MET A 166 -8.40 17.32 19.53
N ASP A 167 -9.52 16.60 19.65
CA ASP A 167 -10.70 17.06 20.40
C ASP A 167 -10.44 17.15 21.91
N TYR A 168 -9.88 16.08 22.50
CA TYR A 168 -9.62 15.94 23.92
C TYR A 168 -8.18 15.51 24.19
N ASN A 169 -7.68 15.86 25.37
CA ASN A 169 -6.32 15.58 25.84
C ASN A 169 -5.18 16.21 25.04
N ALA A 170 -5.46 17.21 24.20
CA ALA A 170 -4.42 17.93 23.49
C ALA A 170 -3.65 18.90 24.41
N ASP A 171 -2.33 18.79 24.45
CA ASP A 171 -1.43 19.69 25.19
C ASP A 171 -0.25 20.17 24.32
N PRO A 172 -0.37 21.35 23.68
CA PRO A 172 0.69 21.93 22.86
C PRO A 172 1.97 22.28 23.62
N SER A 173 1.97 22.25 24.96
CA SER A 173 3.21 22.42 25.73
C SER A 173 4.10 21.17 25.68
N LYS A 174 3.51 20.00 25.37
CA LYS A 174 4.20 18.72 25.23
C LYS A 174 4.41 18.33 23.77
N VAL A 175 3.35 18.43 22.96
CA VAL A 175 3.40 18.12 21.52
C VAL A 175 2.87 19.33 20.72
N PRO A 176 3.75 20.27 20.33
CA PRO A 176 3.36 21.61 19.92
C PRO A 176 2.63 21.71 18.57
N TYR A 177 2.64 20.62 17.79
CA TYR A 177 2.01 20.53 16.48
C TYR A 177 0.62 19.89 16.49
N ILE A 178 0.15 19.36 17.63
CA ILE A 178 -1.23 18.86 17.79
C ILE A 178 -2.01 19.88 18.61
N LEU A 179 -2.98 20.53 17.98
CA LEU A 179 -3.70 21.67 18.54
C LEU A 179 -5.01 21.24 19.22
N PRO A 180 -5.38 21.82 20.37
CA PRO A 180 -6.67 21.57 21.01
C PRO A 180 -7.80 22.08 20.13
N GLN A 181 -8.64 21.18 19.62
CA GLN A 181 -9.68 21.52 18.65
C GLN A 181 -10.61 22.61 19.18
N PHE A 182 -11.13 22.45 20.40
CA PHE A 182 -12.13 23.35 20.98
C PHE A 182 -11.59 24.72 21.38
N ASP A 183 -10.27 24.93 21.31
CA ASP A 183 -9.69 26.26 21.38
C ASP A 183 -9.88 27.06 20.09
N TYR A 184 -10.07 26.37 18.97
CA TYR A 184 -10.16 26.95 17.63
C TYR A 184 -11.51 26.75 16.98
N TYR A 185 -12.27 25.72 17.36
CA TYR A 185 -13.58 25.36 16.81
C TYR A 185 -14.68 25.35 17.87
N VAL A 186 -15.89 25.61 17.41
CA VAL A 186 -17.13 25.07 17.98
C VAL A 186 -17.75 24.13 16.95
N GLU A 187 -18.52 23.15 17.42
CA GLU A 187 -19.21 22.22 16.54
C GLU A 187 -20.71 22.22 16.74
N THR A 188 -21.41 21.92 15.64
CA THR A 188 -22.82 21.53 15.67
C THR A 188 -23.00 20.13 16.28
N PRO A 189 -24.23 19.66 16.57
CA PRO A 189 -24.48 18.38 17.25
C PRO A 189 -23.62 17.24 16.73
N PHE A 190 -22.92 16.57 17.65
CA PHE A 190 -22.08 15.44 17.32
C PHE A 190 -22.93 14.25 16.89
N SER A 191 -22.54 13.63 15.77
CA SER A 191 -23.23 12.47 15.20
C SER A 191 -24.75 12.65 15.07
N PRO A 192 -25.22 13.69 14.35
CA PRO A 192 -26.63 14.05 14.33
C PRO A 192 -27.48 12.95 13.68
N THR A 193 -28.69 12.79 14.19
CA THR A 193 -29.74 11.94 13.62
C THR A 193 -30.79 12.83 12.95
N LYS A 194 -31.85 12.22 12.40
CA LYS A 194 -32.88 12.94 11.65
C LYS A 194 -33.51 14.12 12.44
N ASP A 195 -33.58 14.00 13.77
CA ASP A 195 -34.28 14.96 14.62
C ASP A 195 -33.45 16.23 14.90
N ASN A 196 -32.13 16.16 14.75
CA ASN A 196 -31.19 17.27 15.00
C ASN A 196 -30.18 17.47 13.86
N PHE A 197 -30.47 17.01 12.64
CA PHE A 197 -29.57 17.15 11.51
C PHE A 197 -29.46 18.59 10.98
N PHE A 198 -30.61 19.25 10.78
CA PHE A 198 -30.64 20.64 10.32
C PHE A 198 -30.70 21.61 11.50
N ASN A 199 -29.53 21.95 12.02
CA ASN A 199 -29.31 23.10 12.89
C ASN A 199 -27.87 23.59 12.75
N CYS A 200 -27.59 24.71 13.40
CA CYS A 200 -26.23 25.15 13.68
C CYS A 200 -26.05 25.51 15.16
N ASP A 201 -26.77 24.83 16.05
CA ASP A 201 -26.62 25.03 17.49
C ASP A 201 -25.23 24.58 17.94
N ILE A 202 -24.60 25.28 18.88
CA ILE A 202 -23.30 24.87 19.42
C ILE A 202 -23.53 23.74 20.42
N ASP A 203 -23.06 22.55 20.07
CA ASP A 203 -23.07 21.36 20.93
C ASP A 203 -21.72 21.20 21.64
N ARG A 204 -20.61 21.39 20.90
CA ARG A 204 -19.26 21.17 21.44
C ARG A 204 -18.34 22.37 21.27
N PRO A 205 -17.59 22.78 22.30
CA PRO A 205 -17.74 22.34 23.69
C PRO A 205 -19.05 22.88 24.28
N GLU A 206 -19.58 22.21 25.31
CA GLU A 206 -20.78 22.67 26.03
C GLU A 206 -20.60 24.11 26.54
N GLY A 207 -21.59 24.97 26.29
CA GLY A 207 -21.52 26.40 26.64
C GLY A 207 -20.51 27.21 25.79
N GLY A 208 -20.02 26.64 24.69
CA GLY A 208 -19.12 27.31 23.75
C GLY A 208 -19.76 28.49 23.02
N SER A 209 -18.90 29.33 22.43
CA SER A 209 -19.30 30.45 21.57
C SER A 209 -18.47 30.45 20.30
N SER A 210 -19.09 30.83 19.18
CA SER A 210 -18.40 31.06 17.89
C SER A 210 -17.59 32.35 17.86
N ASP A 211 -17.61 33.14 18.94
CA ASP A 211 -16.74 34.30 19.12
C ASP A 211 -15.27 33.90 19.01
N ASN A 212 -14.63 34.40 17.96
CA ASN A 212 -13.23 34.12 17.64
C ASN A 212 -12.89 32.62 17.51
N ARG A 213 -13.88 31.78 17.18
CA ARG A 213 -13.71 30.37 16.81
C ARG A 213 -14.33 30.07 15.46
N MET A 214 -13.74 29.12 14.75
CA MET A 214 -14.26 28.52 13.53
C MET A 214 -15.48 27.64 13.86
N VAL A 215 -16.37 27.45 12.90
CA VAL A 215 -17.55 26.58 13.07
C VAL A 215 -17.32 25.30 12.28
N PHE A 216 -17.47 24.16 12.97
CA PHE A 216 -17.41 22.83 12.39
C PHE A 216 -18.84 22.28 12.28
N ALA A 217 -19.35 22.16 11.06
CA ALA A 217 -20.65 21.56 10.81
C ALA A 217 -20.52 20.05 10.64
N ASN A 218 -21.04 19.30 11.61
CA ASN A 218 -21.20 17.85 11.56
C ASN A 218 -22.33 17.49 10.57
N HIS A 219 -22.06 17.58 9.26
CA HIS A 219 -23.01 17.32 8.18
C HIS A 219 -23.11 15.82 7.81
N ASN A 220 -23.10 14.96 8.83
CA ASN A 220 -22.94 13.50 8.70
C ASN A 220 -24.12 12.75 9.35
N LEU A 221 -25.28 12.66 8.68
CA LEU A 221 -26.50 12.04 9.23
C LEU A 221 -26.31 10.58 9.70
N ASN A 222 -26.75 10.23 10.90
CA ASN A 222 -26.65 8.87 11.46
C ASN A 222 -28.02 8.25 11.72
N LEU A 223 -28.03 6.93 11.75
CA LEU A 223 -29.14 6.10 12.22
C LEU A 223 -28.83 5.69 13.66
N ASP A 224 -29.80 5.88 14.55
CA ASP A 224 -29.76 5.31 15.89
C ASP A 224 -30.45 3.94 15.88
N ILE A 225 -29.67 2.90 16.14
CA ILE A 225 -30.15 1.53 16.27
C ILE A 225 -29.83 1.05 17.68
N LEU A 226 -30.82 1.11 18.57
CA LEU A 226 -30.71 0.67 19.97
C LEU A 226 -29.58 1.38 20.76
N GLY A 227 -29.34 2.65 20.47
CA GLY A 227 -28.28 3.46 21.08
C GLY A 227 -26.93 3.38 20.34
N LEU A 228 -26.82 2.56 19.28
CA LEU A 228 -25.66 2.53 18.41
C LEU A 228 -25.87 3.49 17.23
N LEU A 229 -24.99 4.48 17.10
CA LEU A 229 -25.00 5.42 15.99
C LEU A 229 -24.20 4.85 14.83
N LEU A 230 -24.91 4.55 13.73
CA LEU A 230 -24.31 4.08 12.49
C LEU A 230 -24.50 5.12 11.37
N PRO A 231 -23.53 5.28 10.45
CA PRO A 231 -23.69 6.16 9.30
C PRO A 231 -24.96 5.85 8.50
N ALA A 232 -25.79 6.86 8.22
CA ALA A 232 -26.96 6.72 7.34
C ALA A 232 -26.54 6.68 5.86
N ARG A 233 -25.93 5.57 5.44
CA ARG A 233 -25.30 5.43 4.12
C ARG A 233 -26.29 5.53 2.96
N GLU A 234 -27.47 4.93 3.09
CA GLU A 234 -28.50 4.96 2.03
C GLU A 234 -29.03 6.38 1.75
N ALA A 235 -29.00 7.25 2.77
CA ALA A 235 -29.45 8.64 2.66
C ALA A 235 -28.32 9.61 2.27
N ALA A 236 -27.09 9.14 2.04
CA ALA A 236 -25.96 10.03 1.89
C ALA A 236 -26.02 10.90 0.60
N SER A 237 -26.84 10.56 -0.40
CA SER A 237 -26.93 11.32 -1.67
C SER A 237 -27.80 12.54 -1.49
N GLU A 238 -28.87 12.36 -0.73
CA GLU A 238 -29.71 13.44 -0.22
C GLU A 238 -28.94 14.27 0.80
N THR A 239 -28.30 13.63 1.79
CA THR A 239 -27.52 14.30 2.85
C THR A 239 -26.49 15.22 2.22
N ASN A 240 -25.59 14.71 1.38
CA ASN A 240 -24.52 15.50 0.77
C ASN A 240 -24.95 16.30 -0.47
N SER A 241 -26.25 16.46 -0.71
CA SER A 241 -26.73 17.31 -1.80
C SER A 241 -26.40 18.77 -1.51
N ILE A 242 -26.19 19.55 -2.57
CA ILE A 242 -25.87 20.98 -2.46
C ILE A 242 -26.99 21.72 -1.75
N SER A 243 -28.26 21.35 -1.97
CA SER A 243 -29.40 21.96 -1.28
C SER A 243 -29.30 21.78 0.23
N ASN A 244 -28.95 20.58 0.69
CA ASN A 244 -28.91 20.26 2.12
C ASN A 244 -27.67 20.85 2.80
N ILE A 245 -26.52 20.83 2.12
CA ILE A 245 -25.31 21.51 2.60
C ILE A 245 -25.54 23.02 2.69
N LYS A 246 -26.16 23.61 1.66
CA LYS A 246 -26.50 25.03 1.66
C LYS A 246 -27.50 25.35 2.77
N GLN A 247 -28.49 24.49 2.99
CA GLN A 247 -29.47 24.67 4.07
C GLN A 247 -28.77 24.78 5.43
N GLN A 248 -27.87 23.85 5.77
CA GLN A 248 -27.15 23.93 7.05
C GLN A 248 -26.20 25.14 7.09
N THR A 249 -25.54 25.45 5.97
CA THR A 249 -24.65 26.61 5.87
C THR A 249 -25.38 27.93 6.10
N ASP A 250 -26.56 28.11 5.50
CA ASP A 250 -27.41 29.29 5.67
C ASP A 250 -27.85 29.45 7.13
N MET A 251 -28.13 28.35 7.83
CA MET A 251 -28.44 28.36 9.27
C MET A 251 -27.23 28.84 10.08
N CYS A 252 -26.03 28.31 9.80
CA CYS A 252 -24.82 28.78 10.47
C CYS A 252 -24.52 30.27 10.23
N VAL A 253 -24.79 30.77 9.03
CA VAL A 253 -24.68 32.21 8.73
C VAL A 253 -25.69 33.01 9.54
N ALA A 254 -26.92 32.54 9.67
CA ALA A 254 -27.95 33.20 10.46
C ALA A 254 -27.61 33.25 11.96
N ASP A 255 -27.09 32.15 12.50
CA ASP A 255 -26.84 31.98 13.94
C ASP A 255 -25.49 32.60 14.38
N HIS A 256 -24.45 32.45 13.55
CA HIS A 256 -23.06 32.82 13.90
C HIS A 256 -22.47 33.94 13.04
N GLY A 257 -23.23 34.46 12.08
CA GLY A 257 -22.80 35.54 11.18
C GLY A 257 -21.69 35.13 10.21
N ARG A 258 -21.47 33.83 9.98
CA ARG A 258 -20.40 33.30 9.11
C ARG A 258 -20.74 31.92 8.56
N ASN A 259 -20.12 31.58 7.43
CA ASN A 259 -20.15 30.20 6.93
C ASN A 259 -19.38 29.28 7.89
N PRO A 260 -19.76 27.99 7.96
CA PRO A 260 -18.94 27.00 8.65
C PRO A 260 -17.57 26.92 7.98
N SER A 261 -16.52 26.81 8.79
CA SER A 261 -15.15 26.61 8.30
C SER A 261 -14.92 25.16 7.88
N VAL A 262 -15.75 24.23 8.35
CA VAL A 262 -15.72 22.83 7.95
C VAL A 262 -17.14 22.32 7.75
N VAL A 263 -17.38 21.62 6.64
CA VAL A 263 -18.62 20.87 6.38
C VAL A 263 -18.24 19.40 6.22
N MET A 264 -18.54 18.58 7.24
CA MET A 264 -18.18 17.16 7.25
C MET A 264 -19.23 16.33 6.51
N GLY A 265 -18.92 15.94 5.27
CA GLY A 265 -19.76 15.09 4.44
C GLY A 265 -19.29 13.62 4.38
N ARG A 266 -20.00 12.81 3.58
CA ARG A 266 -19.62 11.42 3.24
C ARG A 266 -19.42 11.23 1.75
N ARG A 267 -18.51 10.34 1.33
CA ARG A 267 -18.48 9.89 -0.07
C ARG A 267 -19.60 8.89 -0.34
N LEU A 268 -20.40 9.17 -1.37
CA LEU A 268 -21.18 8.16 -2.09
C LEU A 268 -20.62 7.98 -3.48
N LEU A 269 -20.83 6.77 -4.00
CA LEU A 269 -20.65 6.33 -5.37
C LEU A 269 -20.99 7.42 -6.41
N SER A 270 -20.05 7.59 -7.36
CA SER A 270 -20.07 8.14 -8.73
C SER A 270 -20.87 9.37 -9.16
N ASP A 271 -21.92 9.84 -8.45
CA ASP A 271 -22.91 10.72 -9.09
C ASP A 271 -23.19 12.04 -8.35
N ALA A 272 -22.51 12.33 -7.23
CA ALA A 272 -22.56 13.67 -6.65
C ALA A 272 -21.61 14.61 -7.41
N PRO A 273 -22.05 15.77 -7.95
CA PRO A 273 -21.16 16.70 -8.63
C PRO A 273 -20.29 17.41 -7.59
N TRP A 274 -19.22 16.76 -7.14
CA TRP A 274 -18.22 17.31 -6.22
C TRP A 274 -17.49 18.53 -6.82
N SER A 275 -17.54 18.72 -8.14
CA SER A 275 -17.14 19.97 -8.80
C SER A 275 -17.89 21.20 -8.27
N GLU A 276 -19.13 21.03 -7.78
CA GLU A 276 -19.93 22.09 -7.19
C GLU A 276 -19.70 22.25 -5.67
N LEU A 277 -19.26 21.20 -4.96
CA LEU A 277 -18.81 21.32 -3.55
C LEU A 277 -17.45 22.01 -3.44
N ASN A 278 -16.56 21.81 -4.42
CA ASN A 278 -15.36 22.62 -4.59
C ASN A 278 -15.69 24.10 -4.88
N ALA A 279 -16.94 24.44 -5.25
CA ALA A 279 -17.40 25.83 -5.31
C ALA A 279 -17.76 26.43 -3.93
N LEU A 280 -18.00 25.62 -2.90
CA LEU A 280 -18.16 26.08 -1.51
C LEU A 280 -16.84 26.57 -0.92
N GLU A 281 -15.71 25.98 -1.31
CA GLU A 281 -14.38 26.54 -0.96
C GLU A 281 -14.20 27.95 -1.58
N ARG A 282 -14.89 28.23 -2.69
CA ARG A 282 -14.74 29.45 -3.50
C ARG A 282 -15.64 30.62 -3.04
N VAL A 283 -16.86 30.36 -2.55
CA VAL A 283 -17.92 31.40 -2.43
C VAL A 283 -18.39 31.63 -0.99
N ASP A 284 -18.21 32.87 -0.52
CA ASP A 284 -18.99 33.45 0.58
C ASP A 284 -20.47 33.43 0.14
N VAL A 285 -21.34 32.60 0.73
CA VAL A 285 -22.67 32.24 0.17
C VAL A 285 -23.58 33.46 -0.01
N ARG A 286 -23.44 34.10 -1.19
CA ARG A 286 -24.45 34.88 -1.89
C ARG A 286 -24.34 34.55 -3.37
N LEU A 287 -25.05 33.52 -3.82
CA LEU A 287 -25.33 33.34 -5.24
C LEU A 287 -26.82 33.10 -5.46
N HIS A 288 -27.47 34.17 -5.93
CA HIS A 288 -28.56 34.08 -6.90
C HIS A 288 -27.99 33.39 -8.15
N VAL A 289 -28.61 32.31 -8.62
CA VAL A 289 -28.35 31.76 -9.95
C VAL A 289 -29.69 31.61 -10.67
N SER A 290 -29.85 32.33 -11.78
CA SER A 290 -30.96 32.19 -12.73
C SER A 290 -30.72 31.01 -13.67
N MET A 291 -31.75 30.20 -13.90
CA MET A 291 -31.76 28.91 -14.60
C MET A 291 -31.45 28.93 -16.13
N GLU A 292 -30.71 29.90 -16.67
CA GLU A 292 -30.58 30.03 -18.15
C GLU A 292 -29.29 29.47 -18.78
N GLU A 293 -28.30 29.01 -18.01
CA GLU A 293 -26.99 28.60 -18.59
C GLU A 293 -26.74 27.08 -18.63
N VAL A 294 -27.68 26.23 -18.19
CA VAL A 294 -27.49 24.76 -18.17
C VAL A 294 -27.82 24.07 -19.50
N ASP A 295 -28.49 24.76 -20.45
CA ASP A 295 -29.00 24.13 -21.68
C ASP A 295 -28.10 24.20 -22.93
N GLN A 296 -26.83 24.62 -22.83
CA GLN A 296 -25.94 24.75 -24.00
C GLN A 296 -24.83 23.68 -24.15
N ILE A 297 -24.80 22.63 -23.33
CA ILE A 297 -23.84 21.51 -23.48
C ILE A 297 -24.55 20.25 -24.02
N LYS A 298 -25.22 20.37 -25.17
CA LYS A 298 -25.81 19.21 -25.89
C LYS A 298 -25.56 19.19 -27.40
N SER A 299 -24.62 19.97 -27.92
CA SER A 299 -24.27 19.89 -29.33
C SER A 299 -22.78 20.13 -29.59
N LEU A 300 -21.97 19.07 -29.47
CA LEU A 300 -20.67 18.98 -30.14
C LEU A 300 -20.54 17.58 -30.74
N ASP A 301 -20.93 17.53 -32.01
CA ASP A 301 -20.78 16.45 -32.97
C ASP A 301 -19.28 16.24 -33.29
N LEU A 302 -18.79 15.02 -33.14
CA LEU A 302 -17.40 14.62 -33.49
C LEU A 302 -17.39 13.61 -34.64
N SER A 303 -18.23 13.81 -35.64
CA SER A 303 -18.03 13.24 -36.98
C SER A 303 -16.99 14.06 -37.76
N GLY A 304 -15.69 13.81 -37.51
CA GLY A 304 -14.67 14.58 -38.23
C GLY A 304 -13.20 14.33 -37.89
N ALA A 305 -12.73 13.08 -37.88
CA ALA A 305 -11.27 12.81 -38.02
C ALA A 305 -10.98 11.37 -38.47
N LEU A 306 -11.68 10.88 -39.50
CA LEU A 306 -11.29 9.70 -40.27
C LEU A 306 -10.89 10.15 -41.68
N ALA A 307 -9.80 10.92 -41.82
CA ALA A 307 -9.24 11.29 -43.13
C ALA A 307 -7.84 11.94 -43.03
N ALA A 308 -6.80 11.18 -42.67
CA ALA A 308 -5.42 11.47 -43.10
C ALA A 308 -4.48 10.34 -42.64
N TYR A 309 -4.32 9.28 -43.46
CA TYR A 309 -3.01 8.77 -43.90
C TYR A 309 -3.20 7.52 -44.78
N THR A 310 -3.80 7.72 -45.94
CA THR A 310 -3.56 6.87 -47.10
C THR A 310 -3.23 7.79 -48.26
N THR A 311 -1.97 7.76 -48.71
CA THR A 311 -1.53 7.83 -50.12
C THR A 311 -0.01 8.03 -50.18
N LYS A 312 0.74 6.92 -50.26
CA LYS A 312 1.55 6.66 -51.47
C LYS A 312 1.87 5.16 -51.63
N PRO A 313 1.78 4.61 -52.86
CA PRO A 313 1.78 3.17 -53.12
C PRO A 313 3.08 2.67 -53.79
N ASN A 314 3.37 1.37 -53.59
CA ASN A 314 4.25 0.44 -54.35
C ASN A 314 4.99 -0.45 -53.32
N MET A 315 4.82 -1.77 -53.22
CA MET A 315 4.25 -2.78 -54.12
C MET A 315 3.52 -3.88 -53.31
N SER A 316 2.38 -4.34 -53.83
CA SER A 316 1.82 -5.68 -53.63
C SER A 316 2.52 -6.65 -54.63
N GLU A 317 2.49 -7.98 -54.60
CA GLU A 317 1.62 -8.98 -53.98
C GLU A 317 2.18 -10.38 -54.31
N CYS A 318 1.73 -11.37 -53.53
CA CYS A 318 1.53 -12.78 -53.89
C CYS A 318 2.71 -13.79 -53.94
N ALA A 319 2.65 -14.64 -52.92
CA ALA A 319 2.44 -16.10 -53.04
C ALA A 319 3.67 -17.03 -53.00
N HIS A 320 3.68 -17.81 -51.91
CA HIS A 320 3.85 -19.27 -51.88
C HIS A 320 4.96 -19.85 -52.79
N ILE A 321 6.06 -20.29 -52.18
CA ILE A 321 6.76 -21.55 -52.54
C ILE A 321 7.79 -21.87 -51.43
N ASN A 322 7.49 -22.93 -50.68
CA ASN A 322 8.41 -23.98 -50.25
C ASN A 322 9.72 -23.62 -49.51
N LEU A 323 9.70 -23.69 -48.16
CA LEU A 323 10.88 -24.07 -47.37
C LEU A 323 10.64 -25.30 -46.47
N VAL A 324 9.67 -26.15 -46.85
CA VAL A 324 9.62 -27.60 -46.53
C VAL A 324 9.87 -28.44 -47.81
N ARG A 325 10.29 -27.79 -48.91
CA ARG A 325 10.73 -28.42 -50.16
C ARG A 325 12.19 -28.08 -50.52
N LEU A 326 13.01 -27.76 -49.51
CA LEU A 326 14.46 -27.68 -49.60
C LEU A 326 15.20 -28.47 -48.50
N LEU A 327 14.53 -29.45 -47.89
CA LEU A 327 15.18 -30.58 -47.22
C LEU A 327 14.69 -31.94 -47.74
N ARG A 328 14.15 -31.94 -48.96
CA ARG A 328 13.93 -33.16 -49.76
C ARG A 328 14.55 -32.94 -51.15
N ILE A 329 15.88 -33.00 -51.19
CA ILE A 329 16.79 -33.48 -52.25
C ILE A 329 18.22 -33.17 -51.76
N ARG A 330 18.75 -34.05 -50.90
CA ARG A 330 20.17 -34.48 -50.87
C ARG A 330 20.41 -35.66 -49.92
N ALA A 331 19.42 -36.54 -49.76
CA ALA A 331 19.60 -37.88 -49.18
C ALA A 331 19.86 -38.96 -50.25
N ASP A 332 20.05 -38.60 -51.53
CA ASP A 332 20.39 -39.54 -52.61
C ASP A 332 21.85 -39.46 -53.09
N LYS A 333 22.73 -38.82 -52.31
CA LYS A 333 24.19 -38.80 -52.57
C LYS A 333 25.07 -39.32 -51.44
N LEU A 334 24.49 -40.00 -50.44
CA LEU A 334 25.21 -40.78 -49.42
C LEU A 334 24.78 -42.27 -49.38
N LEU A 335 24.11 -42.75 -50.43
CA LEU A 335 23.86 -44.18 -50.68
C LEU A 335 24.70 -44.74 -51.86
N ARG A 336 25.82 -44.09 -52.22
CA ARG A 336 26.73 -44.54 -53.30
C ARG A 336 28.22 -44.56 -52.94
N THR A 337 28.59 -44.54 -51.67
CA THR A 337 29.95 -44.88 -51.23
C THR A 337 29.82 -45.93 -50.14
N GLY A 338 29.92 -47.20 -50.53
CA GLY A 338 29.78 -48.36 -49.65
C GLY A 338 30.81 -48.37 -48.52
N ILE A 339 30.50 -47.68 -47.43
CA ILE A 339 31.23 -47.74 -46.18
C ILE A 339 30.27 -48.33 -45.15
N ASN A 340 30.64 -49.51 -44.63
CA ASN A 340 29.85 -50.34 -43.73
C ASN A 340 29.24 -49.55 -42.56
N SER A 341 27.91 -49.57 -42.48
CA SER A 341 27.05 -48.95 -41.46
C SER A 341 27.31 -49.42 -40.02
N ASN A 342 28.08 -50.48 -39.82
CA ASN A 342 28.43 -50.99 -38.49
C ASN A 342 29.54 -50.18 -37.79
N LEU A 343 30.36 -49.41 -38.53
CA LEU A 343 31.47 -48.66 -37.93
C LEU A 343 31.06 -47.26 -37.44
N LEU A 344 30.03 -46.67 -38.05
CA LEU A 344 29.52 -45.33 -37.69
C LEU A 344 28.61 -45.40 -36.45
N MET A 345 27.79 -46.46 -36.35
CA MET A 345 26.90 -46.67 -35.21
C MET A 345 27.68 -46.97 -33.92
N GLY A 346 28.81 -47.71 -34.02
CA GLY A 346 29.67 -48.02 -32.88
C GLY A 346 30.41 -46.80 -32.31
N ARG A 347 30.77 -45.81 -33.15
CA ARG A 347 31.44 -44.58 -32.69
C ARG A 347 30.47 -43.56 -32.08
N LEU A 348 29.24 -43.47 -32.60
CA LEU A 348 28.21 -42.60 -32.02
C LEU A 348 27.72 -43.13 -30.65
N LEU A 349 27.66 -44.45 -30.47
CA LEU A 349 27.31 -45.06 -29.19
C LEU A 349 28.43 -44.89 -28.13
N GLN A 350 29.71 -44.94 -28.53
CA GLN A 350 30.83 -44.66 -27.62
C GLN A 350 30.93 -43.18 -27.20
N VAL A 351 30.64 -42.24 -28.10
CA VAL A 351 30.60 -40.80 -27.76
C VAL A 351 29.40 -40.50 -26.85
N ALA A 352 28.25 -41.12 -27.09
CA ALA A 352 27.07 -40.99 -26.22
C ALA A 352 27.29 -41.57 -24.82
N ILE A 353 27.96 -42.74 -24.71
CA ILE A 353 28.26 -43.38 -23.41
C ILE A 353 29.34 -42.60 -22.64
N ALA A 354 30.35 -42.04 -23.32
CA ALA A 354 31.37 -41.19 -22.68
C ALA A 354 30.79 -39.83 -22.22
N ALA A 355 29.82 -39.27 -22.96
CA ALA A 355 29.06 -38.09 -22.54
C ALA A 355 28.10 -38.40 -21.38
N TYR A 356 27.54 -39.61 -21.31
CA TYR A 356 26.67 -40.04 -20.21
C TYR A 356 27.45 -40.36 -18.92
N LEU A 357 28.68 -40.89 -19.04
CA LEU A 357 29.57 -41.23 -17.91
C LEU A 357 30.37 -40.04 -17.36
N THR A 358 30.42 -38.90 -18.05
CA THR A 358 31.02 -37.66 -17.53
C THR A 358 30.01 -36.73 -16.84
N ILE A 359 28.70 -37.02 -16.90
CA ILE A 359 27.65 -36.22 -16.24
C ILE A 359 27.25 -36.79 -14.87
N SER A 360 27.78 -37.95 -14.44
CA SER A 360 27.54 -38.49 -13.10
C SER A 360 28.75 -38.30 -12.20
N THR A 361 28.89 -37.08 -11.65
CA THR A 361 29.44 -36.75 -10.31
C THR A 361 29.75 -35.24 -10.20
N ALA A 362 28.87 -34.37 -10.68
CA ALA A 362 28.72 -33.07 -10.07
C ALA A 362 27.63 -33.20 -9.00
N SER A 363 28.02 -33.69 -7.82
CA SER A 363 27.30 -33.27 -6.62
C SER A 363 27.58 -31.78 -6.49
N ALA A 364 26.74 -30.96 -7.12
CA ALA A 364 26.62 -29.58 -6.69
C ALA A 364 26.16 -29.68 -5.23
N SER A 365 27.08 -29.49 -4.29
CA SER A 365 26.71 -29.11 -2.94
C SER A 365 25.82 -27.89 -3.14
N ALA A 366 24.52 -28.02 -2.88
CA ALA A 366 23.65 -26.86 -2.86
C ALA A 366 24.25 -25.92 -1.81
N SER A 367 24.84 -24.82 -2.26
CA SER A 367 25.29 -23.76 -1.35
C SER A 367 24.08 -23.34 -0.53
N SER A 368 24.25 -23.13 0.77
CA SER A 368 23.22 -22.50 1.60
C SER A 368 22.78 -21.19 0.95
N LEU A 369 21.51 -20.83 1.08
CA LEU A 369 21.03 -19.51 0.63
C LEU A 369 21.85 -18.41 1.31
N PRO A 370 22.25 -17.34 0.59
CA PRO A 370 22.90 -16.18 1.21
C PRO A 370 21.97 -15.49 2.21
N ALA A 371 22.47 -14.46 2.89
CA ALA A 371 21.55 -13.57 3.61
C ALA A 371 20.55 -12.95 2.63
N LEU A 372 19.29 -12.82 3.03
CA LEU A 372 18.24 -12.27 2.18
C LEU A 372 17.71 -10.99 2.81
N ARG A 373 17.78 -9.89 2.04
CA ARG A 373 17.03 -8.66 2.28
C ARG A 373 15.90 -8.60 1.27
N ILE A 374 14.70 -8.88 1.75
CA ILE A 374 13.52 -9.14 0.95
C ILE A 374 12.62 -7.92 1.00
N GLN A 375 12.22 -7.39 -0.16
CA GLN A 375 11.18 -6.36 -0.27
C GLN A 375 9.86 -7.03 -0.72
N PRO A 376 8.90 -7.29 0.19
CA PRO A 376 7.56 -7.71 -0.20
C PRO A 376 6.81 -6.48 -0.72
N LEU A 377 6.59 -6.40 -2.04
CA LEU A 377 6.01 -5.24 -2.72
C LEU A 377 4.65 -5.58 -3.32
N GLY A 378 3.62 -4.80 -3.02
CA GLY A 378 2.32 -5.06 -3.60
C GLY A 378 1.16 -4.30 -3.01
N ASP A 379 -0.03 -4.89 -3.19
CA ASP A 379 -1.30 -4.38 -2.68
C ASP A 379 -1.73 -5.10 -1.37
N SER A 380 -3.04 -5.21 -1.14
CA SER A 380 -3.63 -5.85 0.06
C SER A 380 -3.24 -7.31 0.20
N VAL A 381 -2.96 -8.01 -0.91
CA VAL A 381 -2.50 -9.40 -0.86
C VAL A 381 -1.09 -9.49 -0.26
N THR A 382 -0.21 -8.54 -0.57
CA THR A 382 1.12 -8.45 0.07
C THR A 382 1.03 -7.98 1.52
N LYS A 383 0.12 -7.04 1.85
CA LYS A 383 -0.19 -6.68 3.25
C LYS A 383 -0.60 -7.91 4.05
N GLY A 384 -1.33 -8.84 3.44
CA GLY A 384 -1.83 -10.05 4.08
C GLY A 384 -3.26 -9.92 4.56
N SER A 385 -4.05 -9.04 3.94
CA SER A 385 -5.46 -8.82 4.28
C SER A 385 -6.23 -10.13 4.29
N LEU A 386 -7.08 -10.30 5.31
CA LEU A 386 -7.92 -11.48 5.55
C LEU A 386 -7.17 -12.78 5.88
N SER A 387 -5.84 -12.74 6.09
CA SER A 387 -5.16 -13.80 6.84
C SER A 387 -5.45 -13.66 8.34
N SER A 388 -5.52 -14.78 9.06
CA SER A 388 -5.85 -14.79 10.49
C SER A 388 -4.87 -13.98 11.36
N HIS A 389 -3.64 -13.83 10.89
CA HIS A 389 -2.53 -13.19 11.58
C HIS A 389 -2.05 -11.90 10.89
N ASN A 390 -2.72 -11.45 9.81
CA ASN A 390 -2.31 -10.30 8.99
C ASN A 390 -0.86 -10.34 8.46
N ASN A 391 -0.24 -11.53 8.38
CA ASN A 391 1.10 -11.66 7.77
C ASN A 391 1.01 -12.00 6.27
N GLY A 392 -0.15 -12.48 5.80
CA GLY A 392 -0.28 -12.99 4.43
C GLY A 392 0.72 -14.11 4.15
N TYR A 393 1.34 -14.08 2.97
CA TYR A 393 2.38 -15.05 2.60
C TYR A 393 3.71 -14.81 3.32
N ARG A 394 3.95 -13.61 3.86
CA ARG A 394 5.27 -13.19 4.41
C ARG A 394 5.68 -14.07 5.57
N GLY A 395 4.76 -14.31 6.52
CA GLY A 395 4.99 -15.18 7.68
C GLY A 395 5.43 -16.59 7.28
N TYR A 396 4.59 -17.26 6.46
CA TYR A 396 4.89 -18.60 5.96
C TYR A 396 6.20 -18.68 5.19
N LEU A 397 6.49 -17.68 4.34
CA LEU A 397 7.71 -17.64 3.55
C LEU A 397 8.93 -17.50 4.46
N ARG A 398 8.88 -16.61 5.45
CA ARG A 398 9.98 -16.38 6.37
C ARG A 398 10.31 -17.63 7.20
N ASP A 399 9.28 -18.31 7.71
CA ASP A 399 9.47 -19.57 8.44
C ASP A 399 10.13 -20.63 7.54
N MET A 400 9.63 -20.77 6.31
CA MET A 400 10.22 -21.70 5.35
C MET A 400 11.66 -21.36 4.96
N LEU A 401 12.02 -20.07 4.87
CA LEU A 401 13.39 -19.63 4.56
C LEU A 401 14.35 -19.88 5.72
N LYS A 402 13.93 -19.64 6.96
CA LYS A 402 14.70 -19.98 8.17
C LYS A 402 15.00 -21.48 8.27
N GLU A 403 14.12 -22.33 7.74
CA GLU A 403 14.39 -23.77 7.64
C GLU A 403 15.44 -24.13 6.57
N GLN A 404 15.79 -23.23 5.64
CA GLN A 404 16.75 -23.49 4.56
C GLN A 404 18.18 -23.04 4.87
N SER A 405 18.36 -22.06 5.75
CA SER A 405 19.65 -21.44 6.02
C SER A 405 19.66 -20.75 7.38
N ASP A 406 20.82 -20.77 8.05
CA ASP A 406 21.06 -19.99 9.28
C ASP A 406 21.40 -18.53 8.97
N ASN A 407 21.50 -18.15 7.68
CA ASN A 407 21.78 -16.78 7.26
C ASN A 407 20.59 -15.86 7.55
N ALA A 408 20.88 -14.57 7.75
CA ALA A 408 19.89 -13.57 8.10
C ALA A 408 18.80 -13.43 7.01
N ILE A 409 17.54 -13.38 7.45
CA ILE A 409 16.38 -13.07 6.62
C ILE A 409 15.77 -11.79 7.18
N ASP A 410 15.83 -10.73 6.39
CA ASP A 410 15.48 -9.35 6.72
C ASP A 410 14.39 -8.89 5.73
N MET A 411 13.15 -8.76 6.18
CA MET A 411 12.10 -8.14 5.38
C MET A 411 12.21 -6.62 5.53
N ILE A 412 12.03 -5.90 4.43
CA ILE A 412 12.15 -4.45 4.40
C ILE A 412 10.91 -3.82 3.79
N GLY A 413 10.61 -2.60 4.22
CA GLY A 413 9.42 -1.88 3.82
C GLY A 413 9.17 -0.67 4.70
N SER A 414 8.33 0.25 4.22
CA SER A 414 7.85 1.40 4.99
C SER A 414 6.67 1.08 5.90
N LEU A 415 6.03 -0.08 5.71
CA LEU A 415 4.88 -0.52 6.48
C LEU A 415 5.24 -1.68 7.39
N ARG A 416 4.52 -1.80 8.51
CA ARG A 416 4.64 -2.90 9.46
C ARG A 416 3.26 -3.43 9.83
N ASN A 417 2.95 -4.67 9.45
CA ASN A 417 1.68 -5.30 9.80
C ASN A 417 1.85 -6.82 9.98
N GLY A 418 1.05 -7.35 10.92
CA GLY A 418 0.98 -8.77 11.24
C GLY A 418 1.84 -9.17 12.43
N ALA A 419 1.60 -10.37 12.94
CA ALA A 419 2.17 -10.89 14.19
C ALA A 419 3.56 -11.59 14.05
N MET A 420 4.20 -11.56 12.88
CA MET A 420 5.54 -12.15 12.68
C MET A 420 6.67 -11.26 13.25
N ASP A 421 7.81 -11.83 13.65
CA ASP A 421 8.92 -11.08 14.28
C ASP A 421 9.41 -9.88 13.45
N ASP A 422 9.47 -10.09 12.14
CA ASP A 422 10.00 -9.16 11.15
C ASP A 422 8.86 -8.92 10.16
N ASN A 423 8.03 -7.94 10.51
CA ASN A 423 6.76 -7.69 9.88
C ASN A 423 6.80 -6.49 8.93
N ASP A 424 7.99 -6.05 8.54
CA ASP A 424 8.21 -4.98 7.57
C ASP A 424 7.81 -5.41 6.14
N HIS A 425 7.15 -4.53 5.39
CA HIS A 425 6.74 -4.76 4.01
C HIS A 425 6.35 -3.48 3.27
N GLU A 426 6.21 -3.57 1.94
CA GLU A 426 5.74 -2.51 1.05
C GLU A 426 4.40 -2.93 0.40
N GLY A 427 3.46 -3.34 1.25
CA GLY A 427 2.15 -3.90 0.88
C GLY A 427 1.02 -2.92 1.14
N HIS A 428 0.58 -2.23 0.09
CA HIS A 428 -0.29 -1.06 0.14
C HIS A 428 -1.73 -1.42 -0.19
N SER A 429 -2.51 -1.77 0.84
CA SER A 429 -3.90 -2.18 0.68
C SER A 429 -4.76 -1.08 0.05
N GLY A 430 -5.44 -1.40 -1.04
CA GLY A 430 -6.36 -0.50 -1.74
C GLY A 430 -5.74 0.33 -2.87
N HIS A 431 -4.42 0.30 -3.04
CA HIS A 431 -3.72 1.11 -4.04
C HIS A 431 -3.60 0.42 -5.41
N PHE A 432 -3.51 1.23 -6.47
CA PHE A 432 -3.35 0.79 -7.85
C PHE A 432 -1.87 0.77 -8.25
N LEU A 433 -1.58 0.23 -9.43
CA LEU A 433 -0.21 0.18 -9.96
C LEU A 433 0.43 1.56 -10.09
N ALA A 434 -0.35 2.62 -10.31
CA ALA A 434 0.16 3.99 -10.39
C ALA A 434 0.79 4.45 -9.07
N GLU A 435 0.13 4.23 -7.93
CA GLU A 435 0.69 4.58 -6.62
C GLU A 435 1.76 3.57 -6.17
N ILE A 436 1.60 2.28 -6.47
CA ILE A 436 2.64 1.28 -6.18
C ILE A 436 3.95 1.60 -6.92
N ASN A 437 3.86 2.23 -8.09
CA ASN A 437 5.01 2.77 -8.83
C ASN A 437 5.71 3.96 -8.13
N GLU A 438 5.10 4.55 -7.11
CA GLU A 438 5.78 5.49 -6.22
C GLU A 438 6.25 4.81 -4.93
N PHE A 439 5.46 3.86 -4.40
CA PHE A 439 5.77 3.22 -3.11
C PHE A 439 6.99 2.31 -3.13
N TYR A 440 7.29 1.62 -4.23
CA TYR A 440 8.50 0.79 -4.27
C TYR A 440 9.77 1.61 -3.98
N LYS A 441 9.76 2.90 -4.35
CA LYS A 441 10.89 3.84 -4.17
C LYS A 441 11.20 4.06 -2.68
N LEU A 442 10.21 3.90 -1.81
CA LEU A 442 10.37 4.10 -0.37
C LEU A 442 11.38 3.11 0.21
N SER A 443 11.27 1.83 -0.13
CA SER A 443 12.10 0.76 0.44
C SER A 443 13.17 0.21 -0.51
N VAL A 444 13.08 0.40 -1.83
CA VAL A 444 14.12 -0.08 -2.77
C VAL A 444 15.50 0.55 -2.50
N ARG A 445 15.54 1.77 -1.97
CA ARG A 445 16.76 2.46 -1.51
C ARG A 445 17.51 1.71 -0.40
N ALA A 446 16.86 0.77 0.28
CA ALA A 446 17.50 -0.16 1.22
C ALA A 446 18.22 -1.32 0.52
N ARG A 447 18.27 -1.32 -0.82
CA ARG A 447 19.02 -2.28 -1.66
C ARG A 447 18.65 -3.73 -1.31
N PRO A 448 17.39 -4.16 -1.51
CA PRO A 448 17.05 -5.56 -1.42
C PRO A 448 17.87 -6.38 -2.41
N ASN A 449 18.16 -7.63 -2.08
CA ASN A 449 18.67 -8.62 -3.05
C ASN A 449 17.55 -9.54 -3.56
N VAL A 450 16.34 -9.46 -2.98
CA VAL A 450 15.14 -10.15 -3.45
C VAL A 450 13.95 -9.18 -3.39
N VAL A 451 13.22 -9.03 -4.49
CA VAL A 451 11.95 -8.29 -4.54
C VAL A 451 10.83 -9.26 -4.88
N LEU A 452 9.78 -9.28 -4.06
CA LEU A 452 8.58 -10.09 -4.27
C LEU A 452 7.46 -9.16 -4.75
N LEU A 453 7.25 -9.06 -6.06
CA LEU A 453 6.27 -8.17 -6.67
C LEU A 453 4.96 -8.92 -6.94
N HIS A 454 3.90 -8.51 -6.25
CA HIS A 454 2.52 -8.91 -6.53
C HIS A 454 1.59 -7.70 -6.42
N ALA A 455 1.18 -7.14 -7.56
CA ALA A 455 0.40 -5.91 -7.62
C ALA A 455 -0.54 -5.90 -8.83
N GLY A 456 -1.55 -5.04 -8.78
CA GLY A 456 -2.55 -4.86 -9.84
C GLY A 456 -3.93 -5.45 -9.51
N THR A 457 -4.10 -6.08 -8.35
CA THR A 457 -5.38 -6.66 -7.93
C THR A 457 -6.49 -5.60 -7.91
N ASN A 458 -6.19 -4.39 -7.46
CA ASN A 458 -7.17 -3.29 -7.40
C ASN A 458 -7.52 -2.73 -8.78
N ASN A 459 -6.55 -2.62 -9.70
CA ASN A 459 -6.82 -2.21 -11.08
C ASN A 459 -7.83 -3.16 -11.73
N MET A 460 -7.60 -4.47 -11.59
CA MET A 460 -8.47 -5.50 -12.17
C MET A 460 -9.87 -5.53 -11.54
N ASP A 461 -9.97 -5.30 -10.21
CA ASP A 461 -11.26 -5.25 -9.48
C ASP A 461 -12.07 -3.98 -9.79
N LYS A 462 -11.39 -2.83 -9.84
CA LYS A 462 -12.03 -1.51 -10.00
C LYS A 462 -12.12 -1.02 -11.43
N GLU A 463 -11.50 -1.72 -12.37
CA GLU A 463 -11.49 -1.38 -13.79
C GLU A 463 -10.83 -0.01 -14.04
N ILE A 464 -9.77 0.28 -13.28
CA ILE A 464 -8.99 1.52 -13.34
C ILE A 464 -7.67 1.23 -14.04
N ASP A 465 -7.33 2.07 -15.03
CA ASP A 465 -6.09 2.03 -15.80
C ASP A 465 -5.78 0.65 -16.39
N LEU A 466 -6.80 -0.07 -16.87
CA LEU A 466 -6.64 -1.44 -17.36
C LEU A 466 -5.68 -1.52 -18.55
N GLU A 467 -5.70 -0.51 -19.42
CA GLU A 467 -4.86 -0.45 -20.62
C GLU A 467 -3.42 -0.01 -20.29
N GLU A 468 -3.24 0.86 -19.29
CA GLU A 468 -1.95 1.37 -18.83
C GLU A 468 -1.27 0.45 -17.81
N SER A 469 -2.02 -0.44 -17.17
CA SER A 469 -1.52 -1.36 -16.14
C SER A 469 -0.28 -2.15 -16.58
N PRO A 470 -0.19 -2.71 -17.81
CA PRO A 470 1.02 -3.38 -18.28
C PRO A 470 2.26 -2.46 -18.30
N ASP A 471 2.12 -1.21 -18.73
CA ASP A 471 3.21 -0.24 -18.77
C ASP A 471 3.61 0.18 -17.34
N LEU A 472 2.65 0.31 -16.42
CA LEU A 472 2.91 0.65 -15.02
C LEU A 472 3.69 -0.45 -14.29
N ILE A 473 3.31 -1.72 -14.47
CA ILE A 473 4.06 -2.82 -13.85
C ILE A 473 5.43 -3.00 -14.51
N GLU A 474 5.56 -2.75 -15.82
CA GLU A 474 6.86 -2.70 -16.50
C GLU A 474 7.74 -1.59 -15.91
N ALA A 475 7.19 -0.40 -15.66
CA ALA A 475 7.91 0.72 -15.05
C ALA A 475 8.36 0.43 -13.60
N ILE A 476 7.55 -0.28 -12.81
CA ILE A 476 7.95 -0.74 -11.47
C ILE A 476 9.14 -1.69 -11.58
N ILE A 477 9.07 -2.67 -12.48
CA ILE A 477 10.16 -3.64 -12.69
C ILE A 477 11.45 -2.93 -13.12
N ASP A 478 11.35 -1.98 -14.05
CA ASP A 478 12.50 -1.21 -14.53
C ASP A 478 13.09 -0.32 -13.44
N GLY A 479 12.24 0.37 -12.68
CA GLY A 479 12.68 1.21 -11.57
C GLY A 479 13.37 0.42 -10.46
N VAL A 480 12.86 -0.77 -10.12
CA VAL A 480 13.52 -1.68 -9.18
C VAL A 480 14.86 -2.15 -9.74
N HIS A 481 14.93 -2.51 -11.01
CA HIS A 481 16.18 -2.94 -11.64
C HIS A 481 17.23 -1.82 -11.65
N ASP A 482 16.82 -0.57 -11.92
CA ASP A 482 17.72 0.58 -11.95
C ASP A 482 18.24 0.94 -10.54
N GLU A 483 17.37 0.93 -9.53
CA GLU A 483 17.70 1.29 -8.14
C GLU A 483 18.37 0.15 -7.36
N ALA A 484 18.11 -1.11 -7.74
CA ALA A 484 18.64 -2.33 -7.12
C ALA A 484 19.03 -3.38 -8.18
N PRO A 485 20.06 -3.12 -9.03
CA PRO A 485 20.49 -4.03 -10.09
C PRO A 485 20.98 -5.39 -9.61
N ASP A 486 21.36 -5.52 -8.34
CA ASP A 486 21.78 -6.79 -7.74
C ASP A 486 20.60 -7.67 -7.31
N ALA A 487 19.36 -7.14 -7.35
CA ALA A 487 18.19 -7.84 -6.86
C ALA A 487 17.66 -8.87 -7.87
N ALA A 488 17.25 -10.03 -7.36
CA ALA A 488 16.34 -10.90 -8.09
C ALA A 488 14.89 -10.38 -7.94
N ILE A 489 14.27 -10.00 -9.06
CA ILE A 489 12.88 -9.51 -9.11
C ILE A 489 11.97 -10.69 -9.43
N LEU A 490 11.23 -11.15 -8.42
CA LEU A 490 10.32 -12.26 -8.52
C LEU A 490 8.90 -11.69 -8.65
N VAL A 491 8.27 -11.90 -9.80
CA VAL A 491 6.98 -11.30 -10.17
C VAL A 491 5.89 -12.35 -10.21
N MET A 492 4.94 -12.29 -9.28
CA MET A 492 3.77 -13.16 -9.27
C MET A 492 2.65 -12.49 -10.07
N PRO A 493 2.05 -13.17 -11.07
CA PRO A 493 0.86 -12.68 -11.75
C PRO A 493 -0.28 -12.40 -10.76
N VAL A 494 -1.19 -11.47 -11.10
CA VAL A 494 -2.38 -11.20 -10.27
C VAL A 494 -3.13 -12.52 -10.08
N ILE A 495 -3.45 -12.83 -8.82
CA ILE A 495 -4.03 -14.12 -8.46
C ILE A 495 -5.44 -14.27 -9.02
N TRP A 496 -5.89 -15.52 -9.13
CA TRP A 496 -7.25 -15.82 -9.56
C TRP A 496 -8.29 -15.20 -8.62
N ALA A 497 -9.30 -14.55 -9.21
CA ALA A 497 -10.43 -13.95 -8.53
C ALA A 497 -11.71 -14.75 -8.80
N ASN A 498 -12.53 -14.95 -7.76
CA ASN A 498 -13.86 -15.54 -7.84
C ASN A 498 -14.93 -14.52 -8.28
N ASP A 499 -14.62 -13.75 -9.31
CA ASP A 499 -15.51 -12.81 -9.97
C ASP A 499 -15.19 -12.80 -11.47
N THR A 500 -16.18 -13.16 -12.32
CA THR A 500 -15.93 -13.38 -13.75
C THR A 500 -15.40 -12.12 -14.46
N ARG A 501 -15.89 -10.94 -14.08
CA ARG A 501 -15.49 -9.67 -14.69
C ARG A 501 -14.04 -9.35 -14.33
N MET A 502 -13.73 -9.36 -13.03
CA MET A 502 -12.37 -9.17 -12.54
C MET A 502 -11.42 -10.22 -13.12
N GLN A 503 -11.83 -11.48 -13.20
CA GLN A 503 -10.99 -12.55 -13.75
C GLN A 503 -10.67 -12.34 -15.23
N ASN A 504 -11.62 -11.84 -16.03
CA ASN A 504 -11.33 -11.50 -17.43
C ASN A 504 -10.27 -10.40 -17.54
N ASN A 505 -10.34 -9.38 -16.66
CA ASN A 505 -9.33 -8.32 -16.60
C ASN A 505 -7.97 -8.89 -16.19
N THR A 506 -7.95 -9.70 -15.13
CA THR A 506 -6.76 -10.42 -14.64
C THR A 506 -6.12 -11.28 -15.73
N ASP A 507 -6.92 -12.03 -16.50
CA ASP A 507 -6.42 -12.87 -17.60
C ASP A 507 -5.78 -12.04 -18.71
N HIS A 508 -6.38 -10.88 -19.05
CA HIS A 508 -5.81 -9.96 -20.03
C HIS A 508 -4.49 -9.36 -19.55
N PHE A 509 -4.47 -8.82 -18.33
CA PHE A 509 -3.29 -8.22 -17.72
C PHE A 509 -2.14 -9.23 -17.55
N ASN A 510 -2.42 -10.42 -17.01
CA ASN A 510 -1.42 -11.45 -16.79
C ASN A 510 -0.79 -11.95 -18.09
N LYS A 511 -1.54 -11.96 -19.20
CA LYS A 511 -0.99 -12.28 -20.53
C LYS A 511 -0.01 -11.22 -21.02
N ALA A 512 -0.31 -9.94 -20.79
CA ALA A 512 0.63 -8.85 -21.11
C ALA A 512 1.90 -8.93 -20.24
N LEU A 513 1.73 -9.17 -18.93
CA LEU A 513 2.81 -9.36 -17.98
C LEU A 513 3.73 -10.53 -18.35
N GLU A 514 3.18 -11.65 -18.83
CA GLU A 514 3.97 -12.77 -19.34
C GLU A 514 4.88 -12.32 -20.49
N GLY A 515 4.35 -11.53 -21.44
CA GLY A 515 5.12 -10.97 -22.54
C GLY A 515 6.24 -10.02 -22.07
N ILE A 516 5.95 -9.18 -21.07
CA ILE A 516 6.94 -8.27 -20.46
C ILE A 516 8.09 -9.07 -19.84
N ILE A 517 7.78 -10.06 -18.99
CA ILE A 517 8.79 -10.87 -18.31
C ILE A 517 9.63 -11.67 -19.33
N GLN A 518 9.00 -12.24 -20.36
CA GLN A 518 9.72 -12.97 -21.41
C GLN A 518 10.70 -12.09 -22.17
N ARG A 519 10.32 -10.84 -22.49
CA ARG A 519 11.22 -9.88 -23.14
C ARG A 519 12.40 -9.54 -22.24
N LYS A 520 12.13 -9.11 -21.00
CA LYS A 520 13.19 -8.61 -20.10
C LYS A 520 14.19 -9.70 -19.68
N ARG A 521 13.73 -10.96 -19.53
CA ARG A 521 14.64 -12.11 -19.30
C ARG A 521 15.68 -12.31 -20.41
N GLY A 522 15.43 -11.81 -21.62
CA GLY A 522 16.39 -11.85 -22.72
C GLY A 522 17.55 -10.85 -22.59
N ASP A 523 17.44 -9.88 -21.68
CA ASP A 523 18.32 -8.71 -21.58
C ASP A 523 19.30 -8.77 -20.39
N ASP A 524 19.62 -9.97 -19.89
CA ASP A 524 20.53 -10.19 -18.73
C ASP A 524 20.01 -9.66 -17.37
N THR A 525 18.69 -9.60 -17.21
CA THR A 525 18.03 -9.16 -15.97
C THR A 525 17.64 -10.35 -15.07
N HIS A 526 17.82 -10.21 -13.75
CA HIS A 526 17.48 -11.24 -12.75
C HIS A 526 15.97 -11.31 -12.45
N ILE A 527 15.13 -11.58 -13.46
CA ILE A 527 13.67 -11.53 -13.33
C ILE A 527 13.06 -12.93 -13.47
N LEU A 528 12.21 -13.34 -12.52
CA LEU A 528 11.40 -14.57 -12.64
C LEU A 528 9.90 -14.31 -12.56
N SER A 529 9.13 -15.04 -13.38
CA SER A 529 7.68 -15.19 -13.16
C SER A 529 7.43 -16.26 -12.10
N VAL A 530 6.52 -15.97 -11.17
CA VAL A 530 6.16 -16.85 -10.05
C VAL A 530 4.68 -17.22 -10.13
N PRO A 531 4.30 -18.16 -11.01
CA PRO A 531 2.90 -18.56 -11.13
C PRO A 531 2.42 -19.31 -9.89
N THR A 532 1.20 -19.02 -9.46
CA THR A 532 0.50 -19.76 -8.40
C THR A 532 -0.82 -20.34 -8.92
N ASN A 533 -1.35 -21.34 -8.21
CA ASN A 533 -2.63 -21.97 -8.55
C ASN A 533 -3.55 -21.98 -7.32
N LEU A 534 -4.29 -20.88 -7.17
CA LEU A 534 -5.31 -20.72 -6.15
C LEU A 534 -6.68 -21.12 -6.71
N THR A 535 -7.49 -21.75 -5.87
CA THR A 535 -8.89 -22.06 -6.16
C THR A 535 -9.81 -21.30 -5.23
N VAL A 536 -11.12 -21.37 -5.45
CA VAL A 536 -12.12 -20.76 -4.54
C VAL A 536 -11.91 -21.14 -3.07
N ALA A 537 -11.43 -22.36 -2.78
CA ALA A 537 -11.20 -22.80 -1.42
C ALA A 537 -9.96 -22.14 -0.77
N ASP A 538 -9.10 -21.52 -1.57
CA ASP A 538 -7.92 -20.79 -1.13
C ASP A 538 -8.21 -19.29 -0.90
N LEU A 539 -9.44 -18.83 -1.12
CA LEU A 539 -9.83 -17.42 -0.93
C LEU A 539 -10.64 -17.23 0.36
N ALA A 540 -10.49 -16.07 0.98
CA ALA A 540 -11.32 -15.58 2.09
C ALA A 540 -12.52 -14.78 1.57
N ASP A 541 -12.38 -14.13 0.40
CA ASP A 541 -13.46 -13.43 -0.30
C ASP A 541 -13.36 -13.65 -1.83
N VAL A 542 -13.74 -12.66 -2.63
CA VAL A 542 -13.67 -12.74 -4.10
C VAL A 542 -12.25 -12.66 -4.66
N LYS A 543 -11.26 -12.15 -3.91
CA LYS A 543 -9.91 -11.85 -4.44
C LYS A 543 -8.76 -12.04 -3.45
N HIS A 544 -9.01 -11.98 -2.15
CA HIS A 544 -7.99 -12.13 -1.12
C HIS A 544 -7.84 -13.61 -0.73
N PRO A 545 -6.62 -14.13 -0.64
CA PRO A 545 -6.37 -15.47 -0.11
C PRO A 545 -6.80 -15.60 1.35
N ASN A 546 -7.21 -16.80 1.75
CA ASN A 546 -7.19 -17.21 3.15
C ASN A 546 -5.80 -17.76 3.52
N ASP A 547 -5.61 -18.16 4.78
CA ASP A 547 -4.34 -18.72 5.28
C ASP A 547 -3.76 -19.84 4.40
N ARG A 548 -4.61 -20.74 3.89
CA ARG A 548 -4.18 -21.82 2.99
C ARG A 548 -3.70 -21.27 1.64
N GLY A 549 -4.40 -20.28 1.08
CA GLY A 549 -3.99 -19.62 -0.15
C GLY A 549 -2.68 -18.86 0.00
N TYR A 550 -2.51 -18.11 1.10
CA TYR A 550 -1.27 -17.43 1.41
C TYR A 550 -0.09 -18.39 1.59
N LYS A 551 -0.30 -19.55 2.22
CA LYS A 551 0.73 -20.58 2.31
C LYS A 551 1.17 -21.09 0.92
N LYS A 552 0.24 -21.30 -0.02
CA LYS A 552 0.59 -21.67 -1.40
C LYS A 552 1.39 -20.59 -2.13
N MET A 553 1.04 -19.32 -1.90
CA MET A 553 1.83 -18.20 -2.45
C MET A 553 3.25 -18.23 -1.89
N ALA A 554 3.40 -18.45 -0.57
CA ALA A 554 4.72 -18.57 0.07
C ALA A 554 5.54 -19.75 -0.48
N GLU A 555 4.91 -20.90 -0.74
CA GLU A 555 5.57 -22.06 -1.39
C GLU A 555 6.06 -21.71 -2.80
N ALA A 556 5.27 -20.95 -3.56
CA ALA A 556 5.66 -20.47 -4.90
C ALA A 556 6.84 -19.48 -4.84
N TRP A 557 6.80 -18.53 -3.90
CA TRP A 557 7.90 -17.61 -3.65
C TRP A 557 9.20 -18.33 -3.28
N LEU A 558 9.12 -19.30 -2.36
CA LEU A 558 10.28 -20.11 -1.97
C LEU A 558 10.88 -20.87 -3.16
N ALA A 559 10.03 -21.44 -4.03
CA ALA A 559 10.48 -22.13 -5.23
C ALA A 559 11.24 -21.17 -6.17
N ALA A 560 10.74 -19.95 -6.35
CA ALA A 560 11.38 -18.94 -7.18
C ALA A 560 12.69 -18.41 -6.58
N ILE A 561 12.77 -18.21 -5.26
CA ILE A 561 14.02 -17.84 -4.56
C ILE A 561 15.08 -18.93 -4.76
N ARG A 562 14.69 -20.20 -4.64
CA ARG A 562 15.61 -21.33 -4.90
C ARG A 562 16.06 -21.40 -6.36
N GLU A 563 15.20 -21.06 -7.31
CA GLU A 563 15.56 -20.97 -8.73
C GLU A 563 16.55 -19.82 -8.98
N ALA A 564 16.30 -18.63 -8.43
CA ALA A 564 17.23 -17.50 -8.51
C ALA A 564 18.60 -17.84 -7.91
N HIS A 565 18.62 -18.53 -6.76
CA HIS A 565 19.86 -19.04 -6.16
C HIS A 565 20.57 -20.05 -7.06
N GLY A 566 19.82 -21.01 -7.62
CA GLY A 566 20.36 -22.03 -8.53
C GLY A 566 20.93 -21.45 -9.84
N ASN A 567 20.42 -20.29 -10.26
CA ASN A 567 20.95 -19.52 -11.39
C ASN A 567 22.16 -18.65 -11.02
N GLY A 568 22.53 -18.59 -9.73
CA GLY A 568 23.65 -17.79 -9.24
C GLY A 568 23.34 -16.28 -9.14
N TRP A 569 22.06 -15.91 -9.03
CA TRP A 569 21.64 -14.49 -8.99
C TRP A 569 21.62 -13.90 -7.58
N LEU A 570 21.64 -14.74 -6.55
CA LEU A 570 21.56 -14.28 -5.16
C LEU A 570 22.96 -14.23 -4.53
N GLU A 571 23.37 -13.03 -4.14
CA GLU A 571 24.52 -12.76 -3.29
C GLU A 571 24.06 -12.09 -1.99
N ASP A 572 24.95 -11.95 -0.99
CA ASP A 572 24.60 -11.23 0.24
C ASP A 572 24.18 -9.77 -0.06
N PRO A 573 23.23 -9.18 0.69
CA PRO A 573 22.73 -7.85 0.41
C PRO A 573 23.85 -6.81 0.54
N VAL A 574 23.85 -5.83 -0.38
CA VAL A 574 24.82 -4.73 -0.32
C VAL A 574 24.68 -3.98 1.00
N SER A 575 25.83 -3.63 1.60
CA SER A 575 25.88 -2.83 2.83
C SER A 575 25.33 -1.43 2.57
N VAL A 576 24.44 -0.98 3.45
CA VAL A 576 23.80 0.34 3.41
C VAL A 576 23.96 1.03 4.77
N ASP A 577 23.95 2.36 4.77
CA ASP A 577 23.96 3.16 5.99
C ASP A 577 22.56 3.16 6.64
N ALA A 578 22.29 2.18 7.49
CA ALA A 578 20.98 1.99 8.13
C ALA A 578 20.48 3.23 8.88
N LYS A 579 21.39 4.08 9.38
CA LYS A 579 21.03 5.34 10.07
C LYS A 579 20.38 6.37 9.15
N LYS A 580 20.58 6.26 7.82
CA LYS A 580 19.94 7.13 6.82
C LYS A 580 18.64 6.55 6.27
N LEU A 581 18.32 5.32 6.65
CA LEU A 581 17.21 4.54 6.15
C LEU A 581 16.34 4.05 7.32
N VAL A 582 16.13 4.95 8.29
CA VAL A 582 15.28 4.72 9.46
C VAL A 582 13.87 4.35 8.97
N HIS A 583 13.22 3.42 9.67
CA HIS A 583 11.88 2.90 9.37
C HIS A 583 11.76 2.01 8.13
N MET A 584 12.87 1.52 7.57
CA MET A 584 12.87 0.61 6.42
C MET A 584 13.05 -0.88 6.79
N GLY A 585 12.94 -1.24 8.07
CA GLY A 585 13.18 -2.61 8.55
C GLY A 585 14.67 -3.02 8.61
N LEU A 586 15.62 -2.13 8.32
CA LEU A 586 17.04 -2.48 8.28
C LEU A 586 17.64 -2.72 9.67
N GLY A 587 17.80 -4.00 10.03
CA GLY A 587 18.52 -4.43 11.23
C GLY A 587 17.77 -5.52 11.97
N THR A 588 18.41 -6.67 12.15
CA THR A 588 17.89 -7.78 12.96
C THR A 588 17.44 -7.27 14.32
N HIS A 589 16.17 -7.48 14.66
CA HIS A 589 15.71 -7.48 16.05
C HIS A 589 16.48 -8.55 16.85
N SER A 590 17.68 -8.19 17.31
CA SER A 590 18.43 -8.85 18.37
C SER A 590 19.54 -7.93 18.87
N ALA A 591 19.34 -7.45 20.10
CA ALA A 591 20.29 -6.79 21.02
C ALA A 591 20.48 -5.27 20.92
N GLU A 592 20.28 -4.65 22.10
CA GLU A 592 20.75 -3.35 22.60
C GLU A 592 19.79 -2.15 22.53
N ALA A 593 18.76 -2.22 23.37
CA ALA A 593 18.61 -1.17 24.38
C ALA A 593 19.86 -1.21 25.27
N ASP A 594 20.66 -0.13 25.25
CA ASP A 594 21.58 0.36 26.30
C ASP A 594 22.77 1.09 25.66
N ASP A 595 22.74 2.43 25.72
CA ASP A 595 23.88 3.32 26.00
C ASP A 595 23.57 4.76 25.57
N ALA A 596 22.79 5.47 26.41
CA ALA A 596 22.93 6.91 26.54
C ALA A 596 23.72 7.17 27.84
N PRO A 597 24.85 7.90 27.80
CA PRO A 597 25.64 8.15 28.99
C PRO A 597 24.88 9.10 29.92
N ASP A 598 24.53 8.57 31.08
CA ASP A 598 23.94 9.26 32.20
C ASP A 598 24.80 10.49 32.58
N SER A 599 24.23 11.68 32.45
CA SER A 599 24.78 12.91 33.03
C SER A 599 23.78 13.41 34.07
N PRO A 600 24.08 13.28 35.38
CA PRO A 600 23.12 13.68 36.41
C PRO A 600 23.09 15.21 36.55
N PRO A 601 21.92 15.85 36.70
CA PRO A 601 21.85 17.22 37.15
C PRO A 601 22.16 17.30 38.66
N PRO A 602 22.75 18.41 39.14
CA PRO A 602 23.21 18.51 40.52
C PRO A 602 22.04 18.79 41.48
N GLY A 603 21.96 17.95 42.51
CA GLY A 603 21.67 18.26 43.91
C GLY A 603 20.54 19.24 44.26
N ARG A 604 19.51 18.70 44.93
CA ARG A 604 18.95 19.33 46.13
C ARG A 604 18.52 18.28 47.14
N THR A 605 18.85 18.57 48.38
CA THR A 605 18.81 17.79 49.61
C THR A 605 17.44 17.81 50.29
N GLU A 606 17.24 16.83 51.19
CA GLU A 606 16.38 16.84 52.41
C GLU A 606 14.86 16.66 52.15
N ASP A 607 14.10 15.73 52.76
CA ASP A 607 14.16 15.04 54.07
C ASP A 607 13.34 13.70 54.09
N GLU A 608 13.78 12.77 54.96
CA GLU A 608 13.09 11.85 55.92
C GLU A 608 11.65 11.34 55.62
N GLU A 609 11.20 10.10 55.88
CA GLU A 609 11.45 9.11 56.96
C GLU A 609 10.67 7.78 56.66
N ASP A 610 11.16 6.65 57.20
CA ASP A 610 10.43 5.43 57.67
C ASP A 610 9.53 4.58 56.72
N ASP A 611 9.43 3.24 56.76
CA ASP A 611 9.96 2.17 57.62
C ASP A 611 9.54 0.80 56.99
N GLY A 612 10.16 -0.31 57.39
CA GLY A 612 9.44 -1.61 57.44
C GLY A 612 9.80 -2.76 56.49
N ASN A 613 10.86 -3.46 56.87
CA ASN A 613 11.24 -4.87 56.66
C ASN A 613 10.07 -5.91 56.67
N ASP A 614 10.09 -6.96 55.83
CA ASP A 614 10.43 -8.35 56.23
C ASP A 614 10.09 -9.47 55.20
N ASN A 615 10.89 -10.53 55.33
CA ASN A 615 11.00 -11.77 54.55
C ASN A 615 9.78 -12.72 54.64
N ASP A 616 9.70 -13.71 53.73
CA ASP A 616 9.80 -15.19 53.99
C ASP A 616 9.30 -15.99 52.76
N SER A 617 10.20 -16.64 52.00
CA SER A 617 10.45 -18.09 51.91
C SER A 617 9.28 -19.03 51.57
N GLY A 618 9.56 -20.02 50.71
CA GLY A 618 8.57 -21.05 50.32
C GLY A 618 9.06 -21.97 49.20
N GLN A 619 10.07 -22.77 49.51
CA GLN A 619 10.66 -23.83 48.68
C GLN A 619 9.86 -25.13 48.84
N SER A 620 9.65 -25.90 47.76
CA SER A 620 9.38 -27.34 47.86
C SER A 620 9.76 -28.11 46.60
N ASP A 621 10.67 -29.06 46.81
CA ASP A 621 11.16 -30.12 45.93
C ASP A 621 10.05 -31.13 45.52
N ASP A 622 10.25 -31.85 44.41
CA ASP A 622 10.50 -33.31 44.45
C ASP A 622 10.59 -33.97 43.04
N ARG A 623 11.78 -34.58 42.80
CA ARG A 623 12.06 -35.96 42.33
C ARG A 623 11.73 -36.47 40.92
N ASP A 624 12.84 -36.79 40.23
CA ASP A 624 13.27 -38.12 39.74
C ASP A 624 12.25 -39.10 39.15
N ASP A 625 12.47 -39.47 37.88
CA ASP A 625 12.54 -40.89 37.49
C ASP A 625 13.39 -41.11 36.22
N GLN A 626 14.45 -41.91 36.35
CA GLN A 626 15.21 -42.52 35.26
C GLN A 626 14.95 -44.03 35.29
N ASN A 627 14.50 -44.64 34.18
CA ASN A 627 15.13 -45.89 33.69
C ASN A 627 14.73 -46.32 32.27
N ASN A 628 15.77 -46.47 31.46
CA ASN A 628 16.08 -47.46 30.41
C ASN A 628 14.99 -48.31 29.70
N GLY A 629 15.14 -48.34 28.37
CA GLY A 629 14.77 -49.45 27.49
C GLY A 629 15.52 -49.35 26.16
N GLU A 630 16.56 -50.19 25.99
CA GLU A 630 17.49 -50.25 24.86
C GLU A 630 16.92 -50.82 23.54
N ASN A 631 17.53 -50.35 22.44
CA ASN A 631 17.87 -51.05 21.19
C ASN A 631 16.75 -51.62 20.28
N ASN A 632 16.59 -50.99 19.11
CA ASN A 632 16.89 -51.71 17.86
C ASN A 632 17.28 -50.76 16.71
N ARG A 633 18.44 -51.06 16.10
CA ARG A 633 18.87 -50.53 14.81
C ARG A 633 18.08 -51.28 13.73
N ASP A 634 17.44 -50.57 12.82
CA ASP A 634 17.62 -50.90 11.41
C ASP A 634 17.38 -49.72 10.48
N SER A 635 18.08 -49.84 9.36
CA SER A 635 18.38 -48.87 8.34
C SER A 635 17.28 -48.71 7.28
N SER A 636 17.42 -47.65 6.49
CA SER A 636 16.82 -47.41 5.16
C SER A 636 15.43 -46.75 5.10
N ALA A 637 15.42 -45.50 4.61
CA ALA A 637 14.69 -45.07 3.40
C ALA A 637 14.35 -43.58 3.46
N SER A 638 15.37 -42.73 3.34
CA SER A 638 15.24 -41.41 2.75
C SER A 638 15.24 -41.55 1.22
N ARG A 639 14.26 -40.92 0.56
CA ARG A 639 14.15 -40.56 -0.88
C ARG A 639 12.82 -40.99 -1.53
N THR A 640 11.75 -40.23 -1.29
CA THR A 640 10.63 -40.16 -2.27
C THR A 640 9.81 -38.89 -2.11
N SER A 641 10.21 -37.80 -2.76
CA SER A 641 9.30 -36.75 -3.30
C SER A 641 10.04 -35.66 -4.09
N ALA A 642 10.96 -36.07 -4.97
CA ALA A 642 11.53 -35.20 -6.00
C ALA A 642 11.47 -35.89 -7.36
N ARG A 643 10.29 -36.42 -7.72
CA ARG A 643 9.97 -36.94 -9.07
C ARG A 643 8.48 -36.85 -9.33
N MET A 644 7.94 -35.63 -9.41
CA MET A 644 6.70 -35.40 -10.13
C MET A 644 6.61 -33.94 -10.57
N ARG A 645 7.27 -33.63 -11.70
CA ARG A 645 6.92 -32.60 -12.72
C ARG A 645 8.10 -32.39 -13.67
N MET A 646 8.43 -33.45 -14.40
CA MET A 646 9.17 -33.38 -15.65
C MET A 646 8.63 -34.45 -16.62
N SER A 647 7.30 -34.64 -16.60
CA SER A 647 6.62 -35.75 -17.30
C SER A 647 5.70 -35.31 -18.45
N ASN A 648 5.53 -34.01 -18.73
CA ASN A 648 4.59 -33.55 -19.77
C ASN A 648 5.25 -32.99 -21.04
N ILE A 649 6.52 -32.56 -21.00
CA ILE A 649 7.23 -32.08 -22.21
C ILE A 649 7.92 -33.25 -22.93
N VAL A 650 8.46 -34.21 -22.18
CA VAL A 650 9.09 -35.42 -22.73
C VAL A 650 8.04 -36.37 -23.34
N SER A 651 6.82 -36.40 -22.82
CA SER A 651 5.72 -37.21 -23.37
C SER A 651 5.18 -36.66 -24.70
N CYS A 652 5.19 -35.34 -24.91
CA CYS A 652 4.81 -34.73 -26.20
C CYS A 652 5.90 -34.93 -27.28
N LEU A 653 7.18 -34.87 -26.90
CA LEU A 653 8.30 -35.15 -27.81
C LEU A 653 8.40 -36.64 -28.18
N LEU A 654 8.12 -37.55 -27.24
CA LEU A 654 8.06 -39.00 -27.53
C LEU A 654 6.84 -39.38 -28.38
N ALA A 655 5.69 -38.73 -28.20
CA ALA A 655 4.51 -38.98 -29.04
C ALA A 655 4.72 -38.52 -30.50
N ALA A 656 5.43 -37.42 -30.71
CA ALA A 656 5.79 -36.93 -32.05
C ALA A 656 6.84 -37.83 -32.74
N LEU A 657 7.83 -38.33 -31.98
CA LEU A 657 8.87 -39.23 -32.49
C LEU A 657 8.36 -40.65 -32.75
N VAL A 658 7.38 -41.13 -31.98
CA VAL A 658 6.75 -42.45 -32.20
C VAL A 658 5.77 -42.42 -33.38
N TRP A 659 5.11 -41.29 -33.65
CA TRP A 659 4.27 -41.12 -34.85
C TRP A 659 5.08 -41.08 -36.15
N GLU A 660 6.29 -40.47 -36.14
CA GLU A 660 7.21 -40.50 -37.30
C GLU A 660 7.94 -41.83 -37.47
N ALA A 661 8.12 -42.63 -36.41
CA ALA A 661 8.71 -43.96 -36.49
C ALA A 661 7.73 -45.08 -36.89
N MET A 662 6.42 -44.79 -36.93
CA MET A 662 5.36 -45.73 -37.32
C MET A 662 4.81 -45.49 -38.75
N GLN A 663 5.28 -44.47 -39.47
CA GLN A 663 5.13 -44.31 -40.93
C GLN A 663 6.45 -44.60 -41.63
#